data_AF-A0A1H7QD18-F1
#
_entry.id   AF-A0A1H7QD18-F1
#
_cell.length_a   1.000
_cell.length_b   1.000
_cell.length_c   1.000
_cell.angle_alpha   90.00
_cell.angle_beta   90.00
_cell.angle_gamma   90.00
#
_symmetry.space_group_name_H-M   'P 1'
#
loop_
_entity.id
_entity.type
_entity.pdbx_description
1 polymer ?
#
loop_
_entity_poly.entity_id
_entity_poly.type
_entity_poly.pdbx_seq_one_letter_code
_entity_poly.pdbx_strand_id
1 'polypeptide(L)'
;MTIPPGLVIAPGHRVKWLDGRLAIEADEDRSRLRAALERHLMVSDEGHTLILGSQIRASLNTHLQVHPLSAVEARFLADNNVPLSLPTGTPALSPRTDLHTHFAGALPGRTLVELATSTEGVIVPRGLLSEIGIDARQDVPAPALTPLARERLARSLDVPLDRQITFQDMERLYARRSPLTKHPLLFVPQLRAIARQFAATGVRYAELSLSTAVEPEVLAALHASLDSIEDESGVRLRFLVALSRHDDLEWDLDVLDRVEQCLPSRAIAGVDIMGHETCSTRAFVPVLERAAALGEARPGFVVRVHAGENPAFPENVREAIRVLLPFPGVEIRIGHGLYGVDGETLTSMARHADRVLVEFNLTSNLALNNIQTTMQVPLRRYVDAGVSAVLGTDGAGLYGTSAPDEARAALACGLDEPRLARIRDTEDALLKRRQENERDRPPLRDWSPPPPAPRRHFTPARAAELTARRGAVRAAQEQRLHQLGATVTQEVPVLAGRPLLWLAGAWRHAFADWTPEEVQHASTVLAEVLRGLAARGGLLLTGGTCHGMEGLSHGLAAEAGVDVLGAIVEETLADDLDARVRTFWRCARSLYEKASPVVRLVRDAHGLGLFLGGGLIVADEQQAALNVRARHVLLSGLRGAAVDAARASQHARFVDGAASILAALDDPRPWGQLRYLGPNDAADVVLIRRGALDDAELLLIQRHDDSGAAAGRMSLPGGFVRPGESPRDAAVRELREETGFRIPPESLVPVTTVAGGGRDPRDTAERWVRSHVFAALVDDEDTPPQGTSSNLVLGGSDAAAALFVSVIRRPRLAFDHDGLVTQALAVLSL
;
A
#
# COMPACT_ATOMS: atom_id res chain seq x y z
N MET A 1 -19.72 -27.42 -24.66
CA MET A 1 -19.01 -28.17 -23.60
C MET A 1 -19.67 -27.85 -22.27
N THR A 2 -19.85 -28.85 -21.40
CA THR A 2 -20.32 -28.65 -20.03
C THR A 2 -19.19 -28.05 -19.17
N ILE A 3 -19.53 -27.16 -18.25
CA ILE A 3 -18.60 -26.66 -17.23
C ILE A 3 -18.45 -27.76 -16.17
N PRO A 4 -17.23 -28.12 -15.71
CA PRO A 4 -17.06 -29.05 -14.60
C PRO A 4 -17.74 -28.52 -13.33
N PRO A 5 -18.61 -29.31 -12.66
CA PRO A 5 -19.23 -28.89 -11.41
C PRO A 5 -18.19 -28.83 -10.29
N GLY A 6 -17.80 -27.60 -9.88
CA GLY A 6 -16.85 -27.37 -8.79
C GLY A 6 -15.93 -26.15 -8.98
N LEU A 7 -15.76 -25.64 -10.19
CA LEU A 7 -14.84 -24.52 -10.46
C LEU A 7 -15.42 -23.17 -9.98
N VAL A 8 -15.23 -22.84 -8.71
CA VAL A 8 -15.53 -21.51 -8.14
C VAL A 8 -14.30 -20.61 -8.23
N ILE A 9 -14.46 -19.47 -8.91
CA ILE A 9 -13.40 -18.47 -9.12
C ILE A 9 -13.68 -17.26 -8.24
N ALA A 10 -12.64 -16.57 -7.77
CA ALA A 10 -12.76 -15.34 -6.99
C ALA A 10 -13.63 -14.28 -7.72
N PRO A 11 -14.40 -13.44 -7.00
CA PRO A 11 -15.33 -12.49 -7.60
C PRO A 11 -14.65 -11.52 -8.58
N GLY A 12 -14.96 -11.65 -9.88
CA GLY A 12 -14.56 -10.68 -10.91
C GLY A 12 -14.09 -11.29 -12.23
N HIS A 13 -13.57 -12.51 -12.22
CA HIS A 13 -13.01 -13.17 -13.40
C HIS A 13 -13.96 -14.22 -13.99
N ARG A 14 -13.93 -14.40 -15.31
CA ARG A 14 -14.62 -15.50 -16.01
C ARG A 14 -13.60 -16.42 -16.67
N VAL A 15 -13.90 -17.71 -16.70
CA VAL A 15 -13.08 -18.73 -17.37
C VAL A 15 -13.91 -19.36 -18.49
N LYS A 16 -13.35 -19.39 -19.69
CA LYS A 16 -13.96 -20.02 -20.87
C LYS A 16 -12.93 -20.86 -21.62
N TRP A 17 -13.40 -21.91 -22.30
CA TRP A 17 -12.55 -22.67 -23.21
C TRP A 17 -12.59 -22.02 -24.59
N LEU A 18 -11.41 -21.68 -25.13
CA LEU A 18 -11.21 -21.26 -26.53
C LEU A 18 -10.17 -22.21 -27.15
N ASP A 19 -10.50 -22.81 -28.30
CA ASP A 19 -9.59 -23.62 -29.12
C ASP A 19 -8.77 -24.68 -28.33
N GLY A 20 -9.42 -25.35 -27.38
CA GLY A 20 -8.79 -26.38 -26.54
C GLY A 20 -7.84 -25.83 -25.46
N ARG A 21 -7.93 -24.53 -25.14
CA ARG A 21 -7.17 -23.87 -24.07
C ARG A 21 -8.10 -23.20 -23.06
N LEU A 22 -7.64 -23.10 -21.82
CA LEU A 22 -8.31 -22.32 -20.78
C LEU A 22 -7.98 -20.84 -20.98
N ALA A 23 -8.97 -20.03 -21.32
CA ALA A 23 -8.85 -18.57 -21.41
C ALA A 23 -9.48 -17.92 -20.18
N ILE A 24 -8.72 -17.07 -19.48
CA ILE A 24 -9.25 -16.19 -18.44
C ILE A 24 -9.67 -14.88 -19.07
N GLU A 25 -10.97 -14.61 -19.06
CA GLU A 25 -11.48 -13.25 -19.23
C GLU A 25 -11.24 -12.48 -17.94
N ALA A 26 -10.05 -11.87 -17.86
CA ALA A 26 -9.96 -10.51 -17.34
C ALA A 26 -10.32 -9.57 -18.49
N ASP A 27 -11.25 -8.65 -18.24
CA ASP A 27 -11.95 -7.85 -19.26
C ASP A 27 -11.10 -6.74 -19.91
N GLU A 28 -9.81 -6.65 -19.55
CA GLU A 28 -8.82 -5.79 -20.19
C GLU A 28 -7.70 -6.65 -20.80
N ASP A 29 -7.44 -6.52 -22.11
CA ASP A 29 -6.26 -7.09 -22.81
C ASP A 29 -4.91 -6.47 -22.35
N ARG A 30 -4.91 -5.73 -21.24
CA ARG A 30 -3.74 -5.10 -20.61
C ARG A 30 -3.55 -5.47 -19.14
N SER A 31 -4.41 -6.32 -18.56
CA SER A 31 -4.31 -6.69 -17.14
C SER A 31 -3.03 -7.48 -16.86
N ARG A 32 -2.24 -7.02 -15.86
CA ARG A 32 -0.99 -7.69 -15.44
C ARG A 32 -1.28 -9.11 -14.94
N LEU A 33 -2.30 -9.25 -14.10
CA LEU A 33 -2.74 -10.52 -13.52
C LEU A 33 -3.13 -11.54 -14.61
N ARG A 34 -3.81 -11.10 -15.67
CA ARG A 34 -4.13 -11.98 -16.81
C ARG A 34 -2.86 -12.45 -17.52
N ALA A 35 -1.92 -11.54 -17.82
CA ALA A 35 -0.67 -11.91 -18.47
C ALA A 35 0.18 -12.87 -17.61
N ALA A 36 0.17 -12.73 -16.28
CA ALA A 36 0.81 -13.66 -15.36
C ALA A 36 0.08 -15.02 -15.36
N LEU A 37 -1.24 -15.05 -15.16
CA LEU A 37 -2.03 -16.29 -15.16
C LEU A 37 -1.91 -17.05 -16.50
N GLU A 38 -1.98 -16.37 -17.65
CA GLU A 38 -1.77 -16.98 -18.98
C GLU A 38 -0.39 -17.62 -19.15
N ARG A 39 0.64 -17.15 -18.43
CA ARG A 39 1.98 -17.78 -18.41
C ARG A 39 2.06 -19.04 -17.53
N HIS A 40 1.07 -19.28 -16.67
CA HIS A 40 1.17 -20.25 -15.58
C HIS A 40 0.04 -21.30 -15.48
N LEU A 41 -1.10 -21.10 -16.13
CA LEU A 41 -2.27 -21.99 -15.97
C LEU A 41 -2.06 -23.40 -16.56
N MET A 42 -2.50 -24.40 -15.78
CA MET A 42 -2.91 -25.72 -16.27
C MET A 42 -4.26 -26.11 -15.65
N VAL A 43 -5.11 -26.78 -16.42
CA VAL A 43 -6.31 -27.47 -15.88
C VAL A 43 -5.92 -28.89 -15.48
N SER A 44 -6.57 -29.41 -14.46
CA SER A 44 -6.51 -30.83 -14.08
C SER A 44 -7.92 -31.33 -13.77
N ASP A 45 -8.20 -32.59 -14.07
CA ASP A 45 -9.56 -33.15 -14.01
C ASP A 45 -10.06 -33.43 -12.59
N GLU A 46 -9.14 -33.50 -11.62
CA GLU A 46 -9.40 -33.53 -10.18
C GLU A 46 -9.28 -32.12 -9.55
N GLY A 47 -8.80 -31.16 -10.35
CA GLY A 47 -8.79 -29.72 -10.13
C GLY A 47 -7.77 -29.20 -9.11
N HIS A 48 -6.51 -28.97 -9.53
CA HIS A 48 -5.41 -28.06 -9.07
C HIS A 48 -5.60 -26.55 -9.28
N THR A 49 -5.40 -25.69 -8.29
CA THR A 49 -4.91 -24.32 -8.58
C THR A 49 -3.43 -24.39 -8.91
N LEU A 50 -3.11 -24.88 -10.09
CA LEU A 50 -1.73 -25.00 -10.55
C LEU A 50 -1.36 -23.74 -11.36
N ILE A 51 -0.62 -22.85 -10.69
CA ILE A 51 0.05 -21.69 -11.29
C ILE A 51 1.51 -22.12 -11.46
N LEU A 52 1.79 -22.85 -12.52
CA LEU A 52 3.10 -23.45 -12.78
C LEU A 52 4.05 -22.45 -13.42
N GLY A 53 5.23 -22.24 -12.83
CA GLY A 53 6.34 -21.63 -13.56
C GLY A 53 6.57 -22.33 -14.91
N SER A 54 6.94 -21.59 -15.94
CA SER A 54 7.03 -22.08 -17.33
C SER A 54 8.02 -23.25 -17.55
N GLN A 55 8.81 -23.57 -16.51
CA GLN A 55 9.78 -24.66 -16.45
C GLN A 55 9.23 -25.96 -15.83
N ILE A 56 8.07 -25.95 -15.17
CA ILE A 56 7.45 -27.14 -14.53
C ILE A 56 6.49 -27.87 -15.50
N ARG A 57 6.79 -27.84 -16.80
CA ARG A 57 5.86 -28.31 -17.86
C ARG A 57 6.04 -29.79 -18.26
N ALA A 58 6.91 -30.54 -17.58
CA ALA A 58 7.47 -31.79 -18.10
C ALA A 58 7.46 -33.00 -17.14
N SER A 59 6.89 -32.90 -15.93
CA SER A 59 7.22 -33.87 -14.85
C SER A 59 6.12 -34.19 -13.82
N LEU A 60 4.84 -33.92 -14.10
CA LEU A 60 3.75 -34.13 -13.13
C LEU A 60 2.72 -35.18 -13.59
N ASN A 61 2.57 -36.23 -12.78
CA ASN A 61 1.38 -37.08 -12.74
C ASN A 61 0.26 -36.42 -11.91
N THR A 62 -0.94 -37.00 -11.95
CA THR A 62 -2.18 -36.53 -11.29
C THR A 62 -2.17 -36.62 -9.75
N HIS A 63 -2.93 -35.73 -9.07
CA HIS A 63 -3.75 -35.91 -7.84
C HIS A 63 -3.84 -34.69 -6.87
N LEU A 64 -4.71 -33.68 -7.13
CA LEU A 64 -4.89 -32.39 -6.41
C LEU A 64 -6.20 -31.67 -6.90
N GLN A 65 -6.92 -30.67 -6.31
CA GLN A 65 -6.88 -29.82 -5.07
C GLN A 65 -7.07 -28.23 -5.21
N VAL A 66 -8.12 -27.61 -5.79
CA VAL A 66 -8.23 -26.14 -6.14
C VAL A 66 -8.54 -25.22 -4.94
N HIS A 67 -7.79 -24.12 -4.84
CA HIS A 67 -8.11 -22.94 -4.01
C HIS A 67 -7.93 -21.64 -4.83
N PRO A 68 -8.91 -20.71 -4.87
CA PRO A 68 -8.72 -19.42 -5.54
C PRO A 68 -7.60 -18.61 -4.85
N LEU A 69 -6.93 -17.75 -5.61
CA LEU A 69 -5.97 -16.81 -5.02
C LEU A 69 -6.70 -15.79 -4.12
N SER A 70 -6.17 -15.57 -2.92
CA SER A 70 -6.46 -14.39 -2.11
C SER A 70 -6.01 -13.12 -2.84
N ALA A 71 -6.53 -11.96 -2.43
CA ALA A 71 -6.11 -10.69 -3.05
C ALA A 71 -4.62 -10.34 -2.82
N VAL A 72 -3.97 -10.88 -1.78
CA VAL A 72 -2.51 -10.77 -1.58
C VAL A 72 -1.75 -11.61 -2.61
N GLU A 73 -2.10 -12.89 -2.75
CA GLU A 73 -1.47 -13.78 -3.74
C GLU A 73 -1.71 -13.28 -5.18
N ALA A 74 -2.88 -12.71 -5.45
CA ALA A 74 -3.22 -12.14 -6.75
C ALA A 74 -2.42 -10.86 -7.07
N ARG A 75 -2.33 -9.90 -6.14
CA ARG A 75 -1.52 -8.68 -6.33
C ARG A 75 -0.03 -9.03 -6.43
N PHE A 76 0.47 -9.91 -5.56
CA PHE A 76 1.85 -10.39 -5.63
C PHE A 76 2.17 -11.03 -7.00
N LEU A 77 1.31 -11.92 -7.49
CA LEU A 77 1.46 -12.54 -8.82
C LEU A 77 1.36 -11.52 -9.97
N ALA A 78 0.52 -10.50 -9.84
CA ALA A 78 0.36 -9.46 -10.86
C ALA A 78 1.59 -8.53 -10.97
N ASP A 79 2.27 -8.24 -9.86
CA ASP A 79 3.41 -7.32 -9.83
C ASP A 79 4.79 -8.01 -9.88
N ASN A 80 4.88 -9.30 -9.49
CA ASN A 80 6.12 -10.09 -9.47
C ASN A 80 6.13 -11.30 -10.43
N ASN A 81 5.01 -11.60 -11.10
CA ASN A 81 4.90 -12.65 -12.14
C ASN A 81 5.41 -14.06 -11.74
N VAL A 82 5.32 -14.38 -10.45
CA VAL A 82 5.56 -15.70 -9.86
C VAL A 82 4.55 -15.88 -8.72
N PRO A 83 4.01 -17.10 -8.51
CA PRO A 83 3.11 -17.36 -7.38
C PRO A 83 3.82 -17.22 -6.03
N LEU A 84 3.18 -16.52 -5.09
CA LEU A 84 3.60 -16.46 -3.70
C LEU A 84 3.58 -17.87 -3.09
N SER A 85 4.76 -18.41 -2.79
CA SER A 85 4.92 -19.79 -2.32
C SER A 85 4.76 -19.87 -0.80
N LEU A 86 3.51 -20.03 -0.35
CA LEU A 86 3.17 -20.20 1.06
C LEU A 86 3.53 -21.60 1.59
N PRO A 87 3.72 -21.77 2.91
CA PRO A 87 3.85 -23.09 3.54
C PRO A 87 2.66 -24.00 3.19
N THR A 88 2.94 -25.29 2.97
CA THR A 88 1.91 -26.27 2.57
C THR A 88 1.01 -26.66 3.74
N GLY A 89 -0.06 -25.90 3.94
CA GLY A 89 -1.12 -26.18 4.91
C GLY A 89 -2.10 -25.01 5.05
N THR A 90 -3.28 -25.27 5.61
CA THR A 90 -4.17 -24.20 6.10
C THR A 90 -3.59 -23.69 7.43
N PRO A 91 -3.46 -22.37 7.66
CA PRO A 91 -3.06 -21.85 8.97
C PRO A 91 -3.97 -22.36 10.08
N ALA A 92 -3.42 -22.72 11.25
CA ALA A 92 -4.23 -23.15 12.40
C ALA A 92 -4.98 -21.99 13.08
N LEU A 93 -4.73 -20.76 12.62
CA LEU A 93 -5.53 -19.57 12.90
C LEU A 93 -6.46 -19.25 11.71
N SER A 94 -7.77 -19.38 11.95
CA SER A 94 -8.79 -18.59 11.27
C SER A 94 -9.28 -17.55 12.29
N PRO A 95 -9.08 -16.24 12.09
CA PRO A 95 -9.56 -15.23 13.03
C PRO A 95 -11.09 -15.29 13.12
N ARG A 96 -11.61 -15.22 14.35
CA ARG A 96 -13.05 -15.20 14.66
C ARG A 96 -13.53 -13.77 14.92
N THR A 97 -12.65 -12.78 14.74
CA THR A 97 -12.97 -11.36 14.75
C THR A 97 -12.60 -10.69 13.43
N ASP A 98 -13.31 -9.63 13.08
CA ASP A 98 -12.82 -8.60 12.16
C ASP A 98 -13.00 -7.25 12.86
N LEU A 99 -11.99 -6.86 13.64
CA LEU A 99 -12.10 -5.68 14.50
C LEU A 99 -11.92 -4.39 13.72
N HIS A 100 -11.09 -4.37 12.67
CA HIS A 100 -10.80 -3.18 11.89
C HIS A 100 -11.38 -3.32 10.49
N THR A 101 -12.58 -2.77 10.27
CA THR A 101 -13.27 -2.82 8.98
C THR A 101 -14.24 -1.66 8.81
N HIS A 102 -14.23 -0.98 7.65
CA HIS A 102 -15.14 0.14 7.37
C HIS A 102 -16.47 -0.37 6.79
N PHE A 103 -17.60 0.10 7.31
CA PHE A 103 -18.93 -0.32 6.85
C PHE A 103 -19.09 -0.18 5.32
N ALA A 104 -18.63 0.94 4.74
CA ALA A 104 -18.70 1.17 3.30
C ALA A 104 -17.71 0.30 2.49
N GLY A 105 -16.72 -0.33 3.12
CA GLY A 105 -15.76 -1.25 2.50
C GLY A 105 -16.09 -2.74 2.69
N ALA A 106 -16.94 -3.11 3.64
CA ALA A 106 -17.14 -4.50 4.06
C ALA A 106 -17.69 -5.45 2.96
N LEU A 107 -18.56 -4.97 2.06
CA LEU A 107 -19.20 -5.79 1.01
C LEU A 107 -18.55 -5.61 -0.38
N PRO A 108 -18.42 -6.68 -1.19
CA PRO A 108 -18.03 -6.55 -2.59
C PRO A 108 -19.03 -5.69 -3.37
N GLY A 109 -18.53 -4.94 -4.35
CA GLY A 109 -19.31 -4.13 -5.28
C GLY A 109 -20.34 -4.96 -6.05
N ARG A 110 -20.05 -6.24 -6.32
CA ARG A 110 -21.05 -7.21 -6.80
C ARG A 110 -22.24 -7.31 -5.85
N THR A 111 -22.01 -7.57 -4.57
CA THR A 111 -23.08 -7.74 -3.58
C THR A 111 -23.83 -6.44 -3.32
N LEU A 112 -23.15 -5.29 -3.36
CA LEU A 112 -23.81 -3.97 -3.32
C LEU A 112 -24.77 -3.77 -4.51
N VAL A 113 -24.36 -4.15 -5.72
CA VAL A 113 -25.21 -4.05 -6.93
C VAL A 113 -26.32 -5.10 -6.91
N GLU A 114 -26.09 -6.31 -6.43
CA GLU A 114 -27.11 -7.35 -6.26
C GLU A 114 -28.20 -6.87 -5.29
N LEU A 115 -27.82 -6.39 -4.09
CA LEU A 115 -28.74 -5.80 -3.11
C LEU A 115 -29.53 -4.62 -3.72
N ALA A 116 -28.85 -3.69 -4.39
CA ALA A 116 -29.49 -2.57 -5.09
C ALA A 116 -30.50 -3.03 -6.15
N THR A 117 -30.15 -4.02 -6.98
CA THR A 117 -31.05 -4.53 -8.04
C THR A 117 -32.20 -5.39 -7.52
N SER A 118 -32.12 -5.86 -6.28
CA SER A 118 -33.18 -6.61 -5.58
C SER A 118 -34.12 -5.74 -4.74
N THR A 119 -33.76 -4.47 -4.52
CA THR A 119 -34.50 -3.55 -3.66
C THR A 119 -35.19 -2.48 -4.50
N GLU A 120 -36.53 -2.45 -4.47
CA GLU A 120 -37.32 -1.43 -5.16
C GLU A 120 -37.04 -0.03 -4.60
N GLY A 121 -37.11 1.01 -5.44
CA GLY A 121 -36.84 2.39 -5.06
C GLY A 121 -35.36 2.79 -5.00
N VAL A 122 -34.41 1.85 -5.16
CA VAL A 122 -32.98 2.20 -5.27
C VAL A 122 -32.67 2.77 -6.65
N ILE A 123 -32.00 3.93 -6.69
CA ILE A 123 -31.64 4.65 -7.91
C ILE A 123 -30.12 4.82 -7.99
N VAL A 124 -29.53 4.53 -9.15
CA VAL A 124 -28.11 4.76 -9.44
C VAL A 124 -27.95 6.08 -10.21
N PRO A 125 -27.16 7.05 -9.69
CA PRO A 125 -27.00 8.35 -10.33
C PRO A 125 -26.36 8.29 -11.72
N ARG A 126 -26.86 9.10 -12.65
CA ARG A 126 -26.35 9.30 -14.01
C ARG A 126 -24.88 9.71 -14.01
N GLY A 127 -24.45 10.51 -13.03
CA GLY A 127 -23.06 10.94 -12.87
C GLY A 127 -22.11 9.77 -12.65
N LEU A 128 -22.47 8.84 -11.76
CA LEU A 128 -21.71 7.61 -11.50
C LEU A 128 -21.67 6.71 -12.73
N LEU A 129 -22.82 6.48 -13.39
CA LEU A 129 -22.89 5.69 -14.63
C LEU A 129 -22.01 6.28 -15.74
N SER A 130 -22.05 7.61 -15.91
CA SER A 130 -21.23 8.34 -16.87
C SER A 130 -19.72 8.24 -16.57
N GLU A 131 -19.31 8.26 -15.30
CA GLU A 131 -17.91 8.12 -14.90
C GLU A 131 -17.33 6.75 -15.28
N ILE A 132 -18.16 5.71 -15.23
CA ILE A 132 -17.77 4.31 -15.48
C ILE A 132 -18.05 3.84 -16.91
N GLY A 133 -18.26 4.77 -17.84
CA GLY A 133 -18.46 4.48 -19.27
C GLY A 133 -19.79 3.79 -19.59
N ILE A 134 -20.86 4.15 -18.88
CA ILE A 134 -22.24 3.74 -19.17
C ILE A 134 -23.04 5.00 -19.55
N ASP A 135 -23.40 5.14 -20.83
CA ASP A 135 -24.27 6.23 -21.26
C ASP A 135 -25.68 6.05 -20.68
N ALA A 136 -26.14 7.09 -19.99
CA ALA A 136 -27.46 7.19 -19.38
C ALA A 136 -27.96 8.62 -19.49
N ARG A 137 -29.21 8.80 -19.94
CA ARG A 137 -29.81 10.13 -20.14
C ARG A 137 -30.29 10.78 -18.84
N GLN A 138 -30.52 9.97 -17.81
CA GLN A 138 -31.07 10.33 -16.50
C GLN A 138 -30.60 9.31 -15.47
N ASP A 139 -30.91 9.51 -14.19
CA ASP A 139 -30.66 8.52 -13.15
C ASP A 139 -31.50 7.26 -13.40
N VAL A 140 -30.95 6.08 -13.07
CA VAL A 140 -31.51 4.78 -13.48
C VAL A 140 -31.88 3.96 -12.25
N PRO A 141 -33.12 3.47 -12.10
CA PRO A 141 -33.47 2.51 -11.05
C PRO A 141 -32.55 1.28 -11.12
N ALA A 142 -31.95 0.86 -10.02
CA ALA A 142 -31.00 -0.25 -10.01
C ALA A 142 -31.56 -1.55 -10.64
N PRO A 143 -32.84 -1.95 -10.42
CA PRO A 143 -33.43 -3.09 -11.12
C PRO A 143 -33.48 -2.95 -12.66
N ALA A 144 -33.50 -1.74 -13.20
CA ALA A 144 -33.55 -1.45 -14.64
C ALA A 144 -32.17 -1.48 -15.33
N LEU A 145 -31.07 -1.58 -14.57
CA LEU A 145 -29.72 -1.74 -15.15
C LEU A 145 -29.62 -3.07 -15.92
N THR A 146 -29.05 -3.02 -17.13
CA THR A 146 -28.75 -4.21 -17.94
C THR A 146 -27.67 -5.07 -17.25
N PRO A 147 -27.57 -6.39 -17.55
CA PRO A 147 -26.54 -7.25 -16.94
C PRO A 147 -25.11 -6.72 -17.11
N LEU A 148 -24.77 -6.18 -18.29
CA LEU A 148 -23.47 -5.56 -18.55
C LEU A 148 -23.26 -4.27 -17.75
N ALA A 149 -24.31 -3.45 -17.56
CA ALA A 149 -24.24 -2.25 -16.74
C ALA A 149 -24.04 -2.60 -15.25
N ARG A 150 -24.73 -3.64 -14.75
CA ARG A 150 -24.55 -4.18 -13.39
C ARG A 150 -23.13 -4.68 -13.17
N GLU A 151 -22.56 -5.42 -14.13
CA GLU A 151 -21.20 -5.98 -14.03
C GLU A 151 -20.10 -4.92 -14.13
N ARG A 152 -20.27 -3.91 -15.01
CA ARG A 152 -19.39 -2.72 -15.04
C ARG A 152 -19.46 -1.94 -13.72
N LEU A 153 -20.66 -1.67 -13.22
CA LEU A 153 -20.86 -1.00 -11.94
C LEU A 153 -20.19 -1.79 -10.81
N ALA A 154 -20.51 -3.08 -10.65
CA ALA A 154 -19.93 -3.93 -9.61
C ALA A 154 -18.40 -3.86 -9.55
N ARG A 155 -17.71 -4.00 -10.69
CA ARG A 155 -16.23 -3.95 -10.76
C ARG A 155 -15.66 -2.55 -10.55
N SER A 156 -16.41 -1.49 -10.87
CA SER A 156 -15.97 -0.10 -10.67
C SER A 156 -15.98 0.37 -9.22
N LEU A 157 -16.46 -0.47 -8.30
CA LEU A 157 -16.62 -0.19 -6.87
C LEU A 157 -15.56 -0.88 -5.99
N ASP A 158 -14.82 -1.88 -6.49
CA ASP A 158 -13.84 -2.65 -5.72
C ASP A 158 -12.40 -2.32 -6.15
N VAL A 159 -11.42 -2.54 -5.26
CA VAL A 159 -10.00 -2.29 -5.56
C VAL A 159 -9.50 -3.40 -6.48
N PRO A 160 -8.89 -3.08 -7.64
CA PRO A 160 -8.38 -4.10 -8.55
C PRO A 160 -7.40 -5.08 -7.89
N LEU A 161 -7.37 -6.31 -8.40
CA LEU A 161 -6.43 -7.35 -7.97
C LEU A 161 -5.13 -7.38 -8.78
N ASP A 162 -5.02 -6.54 -9.81
CA ASP A 162 -3.91 -6.54 -10.79
C ASP A 162 -2.99 -5.32 -10.71
N ARG A 163 -3.18 -4.46 -9.70
CA ARG A 163 -2.41 -3.25 -9.41
C ARG A 163 -2.69 -2.75 -7.98
N GLN A 164 -1.73 -2.02 -7.40
CA GLN A 164 -1.96 -1.14 -6.25
C GLN A 164 -2.66 0.16 -6.69
N ILE A 165 -3.28 0.91 -5.77
CA ILE A 165 -3.91 2.22 -6.04
C ILE A 165 -3.48 3.28 -5.00
N THR A 166 -3.56 4.57 -5.33
CA THR A 166 -3.24 5.63 -4.35
C THR A 166 -4.41 5.89 -3.40
N PHE A 167 -4.15 6.50 -2.23
CA PHE A 167 -5.21 6.89 -1.28
C PHE A 167 -6.30 7.75 -1.96
N GLN A 168 -5.93 8.69 -2.83
CA GLN A 168 -6.91 9.50 -3.58
C GLN A 168 -7.76 8.66 -4.55
N ASP A 169 -7.20 7.58 -5.13
CA ASP A 169 -7.97 6.68 -5.98
C ASP A 169 -8.96 5.84 -5.14
N MET A 170 -8.59 5.50 -3.91
CA MET A 170 -9.48 4.88 -2.92
C MET A 170 -10.58 5.86 -2.44
N GLU A 171 -10.29 7.15 -2.21
CA GLU A 171 -11.31 8.16 -1.90
C GLU A 171 -12.35 8.29 -3.03
N ARG A 172 -11.88 8.31 -4.29
CA ARG A 172 -12.77 8.26 -5.48
C ARG A 172 -13.60 6.98 -5.50
N LEU A 173 -13.02 5.84 -5.09
CA LEU A 173 -13.72 4.57 -5.01
C LEU A 173 -14.82 4.58 -3.93
N TYR A 174 -14.55 5.11 -2.74
CA TYR A 174 -15.58 5.34 -1.71
C TYR A 174 -16.65 6.33 -2.17
N ALA A 175 -16.30 7.38 -2.92
CA ALA A 175 -17.27 8.30 -3.51
C ALA A 175 -18.21 7.59 -4.50
N ARG A 176 -17.68 6.70 -5.36
CA ARG A 176 -18.49 5.84 -6.25
C ARG A 176 -19.38 4.85 -5.51
N ARG A 177 -18.92 4.32 -4.37
CA ARG A 177 -19.68 3.42 -3.49
C ARG A 177 -20.81 4.14 -2.74
N SER A 178 -20.62 5.43 -2.42
CA SER A 178 -21.52 6.21 -1.57
C SER A 178 -23.01 6.20 -1.96
N PRO A 179 -23.42 6.23 -3.25
CA PRO A 179 -24.84 6.16 -3.63
C PRO A 179 -25.52 4.82 -3.33
N LEU A 180 -24.77 3.75 -3.12
CA LEU A 180 -25.29 2.45 -2.67
C LEU A 180 -25.08 2.27 -1.17
N THR A 181 -23.88 2.51 -0.67
CA THR A 181 -23.54 2.22 0.74
C THR A 181 -24.30 3.11 1.71
N LYS A 182 -24.52 4.39 1.38
CA LYS A 182 -25.31 5.33 2.19
C LYS A 182 -26.79 5.38 1.82
N HIS A 183 -27.28 4.46 0.98
CA HIS A 183 -28.69 4.44 0.57
C HIS A 183 -29.59 3.93 1.71
N PRO A 184 -30.59 4.69 2.21
CA PRO A 184 -31.36 4.30 3.38
C PRO A 184 -32.03 2.91 3.27
N LEU A 185 -32.65 2.63 2.12
CA LEU A 185 -33.28 1.32 1.86
C LEU A 185 -32.30 0.13 1.85
N LEU A 186 -30.99 0.39 1.67
CA LEU A 186 -29.97 -0.66 1.65
C LEU A 186 -29.24 -0.83 2.99
N PHE A 187 -29.49 -0.01 4.01
CA PHE A 187 -28.73 -0.08 5.26
C PHE A 187 -28.87 -1.45 5.97
N VAL A 188 -30.10 -1.85 6.31
CA VAL A 188 -30.37 -3.15 6.96
C VAL A 188 -30.07 -4.35 6.03
N PRO A 189 -30.39 -4.33 4.72
CA PRO A 189 -29.94 -5.35 3.78
C PRO A 189 -28.42 -5.53 3.72
N GLN A 190 -27.63 -4.44 3.76
CA GLN A 190 -26.17 -4.51 3.83
C GLN A 190 -25.70 -5.14 5.14
N LEU A 191 -26.22 -4.74 6.30
CA LEU A 191 -25.88 -5.36 7.58
C LEU A 191 -26.15 -6.88 7.58
N ARG A 192 -27.28 -7.30 7.02
CA ARG A 192 -27.64 -8.71 6.83
C ARG A 192 -26.76 -9.45 5.83
N ALA A 193 -26.12 -8.76 4.88
CA ALA A 193 -25.14 -9.36 3.98
C ALA A 193 -23.75 -9.46 4.63
N ILE A 194 -23.31 -8.40 5.33
CA ILE A 194 -22.05 -8.32 6.07
C ILE A 194 -21.97 -9.46 7.10
N ALA A 195 -23.00 -9.61 7.93
CA ALA A 195 -23.05 -10.67 8.94
C ALA A 195 -22.98 -12.08 8.32
N ARG A 196 -23.63 -12.32 7.17
CA ARG A 196 -23.56 -13.62 6.48
C ARG A 196 -22.20 -13.86 5.83
N GLN A 197 -21.54 -12.83 5.29
CA GLN A 197 -20.18 -12.92 4.75
C GLN A 197 -19.16 -13.23 5.86
N PHE A 198 -19.27 -12.59 7.02
CA PHE A 198 -18.45 -12.86 8.20
C PHE A 198 -18.71 -14.26 8.79
N ALA A 199 -19.97 -14.69 8.89
CA ALA A 199 -20.31 -16.05 9.32
C ALA A 199 -19.67 -17.12 8.42
N ALA A 200 -19.70 -16.91 7.11
CA ALA A 200 -19.12 -17.81 6.11
C ALA A 200 -17.58 -17.91 6.17
N THR A 201 -16.91 -16.93 6.78
CA THR A 201 -15.44 -16.89 6.95
C THR A 201 -14.97 -17.16 8.39
N GLY A 202 -15.89 -17.58 9.27
CA GLY A 202 -15.59 -17.99 10.65
C GLY A 202 -15.60 -16.85 11.68
N VAL A 203 -15.81 -15.61 11.26
CA VAL A 203 -15.94 -14.43 12.12
C VAL A 203 -17.25 -14.47 12.90
N ARG A 204 -17.19 -14.09 14.19
CA ARG A 204 -18.30 -14.12 15.16
C ARG A 204 -18.53 -12.77 15.85
N TYR A 205 -17.61 -11.82 15.70
CA TYR A 205 -17.69 -10.48 16.27
C TYR A 205 -16.93 -9.49 15.36
N ALA A 206 -17.54 -8.38 14.99
CA ALA A 206 -16.92 -7.35 14.14
C ALA A 206 -17.26 -5.94 14.63
N GLU A 207 -16.28 -5.04 14.58
CA GLU A 207 -16.42 -3.62 14.96
C GLU A 207 -16.28 -2.74 13.71
N LEU A 208 -17.42 -2.31 13.16
CA LEU A 208 -17.47 -1.58 11.90
C LEU A 208 -17.36 -0.07 12.10
N SER A 209 -16.41 0.56 11.42
CA SER A 209 -16.29 2.01 11.37
C SER A 209 -17.39 2.63 10.50
N LEU A 210 -18.21 3.50 11.10
CA LEU A 210 -19.35 4.15 10.46
C LEU A 210 -19.60 5.53 11.09
N SER A 211 -19.35 6.61 10.33
CA SER A 211 -19.49 7.98 10.84
C SER A 211 -20.91 8.38 11.24
N THR A 212 -21.92 7.83 10.55
CA THR A 212 -23.34 8.14 10.83
C THR A 212 -23.97 7.23 11.89
N ALA A 213 -23.21 6.39 12.61
CA ALA A 213 -23.76 5.37 13.51
C ALA A 213 -24.60 5.93 14.68
N VAL A 214 -24.40 7.20 15.04
CA VAL A 214 -25.15 7.92 16.09
C VAL A 214 -26.16 8.95 15.55
N GLU A 215 -26.41 8.98 14.23
CA GLU A 215 -27.53 9.76 13.70
C GLU A 215 -28.85 9.01 13.96
N PRO A 216 -29.96 9.69 14.34
CA PRO A 216 -31.12 9.05 14.97
C PRO A 216 -31.75 7.91 14.16
N GLU A 217 -31.91 8.09 12.85
CA GLU A 217 -32.51 7.11 11.95
C GLU A 217 -31.63 5.88 11.76
N VAL A 218 -30.31 6.09 11.70
CA VAL A 218 -29.30 5.03 11.57
C VAL A 218 -29.24 4.23 12.87
N LEU A 219 -29.18 4.90 14.01
CA LEU A 219 -29.14 4.27 15.33
C LEU A 219 -30.44 3.51 15.62
N ALA A 220 -31.60 4.06 15.25
CA ALA A 220 -32.88 3.34 15.31
C ALA A 220 -32.88 2.07 14.44
N ALA A 221 -32.36 2.15 13.20
CA ALA A 221 -32.25 1.00 12.31
C ALA A 221 -31.26 -0.07 12.82
N LEU A 222 -30.15 0.33 13.46
CA LEU A 222 -29.25 -0.58 14.18
C LEU A 222 -29.98 -1.28 15.32
N HIS A 223 -30.65 -0.53 16.19
CA HIS A 223 -31.35 -1.09 17.35
C HIS A 223 -32.49 -2.04 16.98
N ALA A 224 -33.25 -1.71 15.93
CA ALA A 224 -34.36 -2.52 15.45
C ALA A 224 -33.92 -3.80 14.71
N SER A 225 -32.68 -3.90 14.24
CA SER A 225 -32.23 -5.01 13.38
C SER A 225 -31.13 -5.89 13.98
N LEU A 226 -30.16 -5.34 14.72
CA LEU A 226 -28.94 -6.06 15.08
C LEU A 226 -29.18 -7.36 15.86
N ASP A 227 -30.16 -7.41 16.76
CA ASP A 227 -30.52 -8.66 17.45
C ASP A 227 -30.96 -9.76 16.47
N SER A 228 -31.86 -9.44 15.54
CA SER A 228 -32.29 -10.41 14.52
C SER A 228 -31.15 -10.86 13.60
N ILE A 229 -30.15 -9.99 13.38
CA ILE A 229 -28.97 -10.31 12.56
C ILE A 229 -28.02 -11.21 13.33
N GLU A 230 -27.83 -10.95 14.63
CA GLU A 230 -27.03 -11.75 15.56
C GLU A 230 -27.64 -13.16 15.72
N ASP A 231 -28.97 -13.25 15.91
CA ASP A 231 -29.74 -14.50 15.98
C ASP A 231 -29.70 -15.31 14.66
N GLU A 232 -29.79 -14.65 13.50
CA GLU A 232 -29.80 -15.31 12.18
C GLU A 232 -28.42 -15.79 11.68
N SER A 233 -27.34 -15.15 12.13
CA SER A 233 -25.98 -15.37 11.57
C SER A 233 -24.96 -15.91 12.57
N GLY A 234 -25.20 -15.75 13.87
CA GLY A 234 -24.20 -15.99 14.91
C GLY A 234 -23.09 -14.92 14.97
N VAL A 235 -23.24 -13.79 14.27
CA VAL A 235 -22.24 -12.71 14.20
C VAL A 235 -22.71 -11.46 14.92
N ARG A 236 -21.96 -11.06 15.94
CA ARG A 236 -22.10 -9.78 16.64
C ARG A 236 -21.52 -8.64 15.81
N LEU A 237 -22.36 -7.81 15.21
CA LEU A 237 -21.92 -6.53 14.64
C LEU A 237 -22.02 -5.42 15.69
N ARG A 238 -20.98 -4.61 15.81
CA ARG A 238 -20.83 -3.44 16.70
C ARG A 238 -20.15 -2.31 15.91
N PHE A 239 -20.18 -1.07 16.41
CA PHE A 239 -19.80 0.11 15.60
C PHE A 239 -18.83 1.04 16.32
N LEU A 240 -17.81 1.50 15.59
CA LEU A 240 -17.02 2.67 15.98
C LEU A 240 -17.55 3.89 15.22
N VAL A 241 -17.80 4.97 15.95
CA VAL A 241 -18.24 6.24 15.34
C VAL A 241 -17.02 6.88 14.69
N ALA A 242 -17.00 6.87 13.37
CA ALA A 242 -15.82 7.25 12.59
C ALA A 242 -15.76 8.77 12.36
N LEU A 243 -14.68 9.37 12.84
CA LEU A 243 -14.34 10.80 12.75
C LEU A 243 -13.21 10.96 11.74
N SER A 244 -13.20 12.07 10.98
CA SER A 244 -12.16 12.35 10.00
C SER A 244 -11.10 13.27 10.62
N ARG A 245 -9.82 12.88 10.55
CA ARG A 245 -8.70 13.69 11.09
C ARG A 245 -8.52 15.06 10.43
N HIS A 246 -9.32 15.37 9.41
CA HIS A 246 -9.34 16.60 8.62
C HIS A 246 -10.63 17.42 8.80
N ASP A 247 -11.56 16.97 9.64
CA ASP A 247 -12.78 17.73 9.96
C ASP A 247 -12.44 18.93 10.87
N ASP A 248 -13.26 19.98 10.83
CA ASP A 248 -13.11 21.12 11.75
C ASP A 248 -13.39 20.65 13.19
N LEU A 249 -12.53 20.99 14.16
CA LEU A 249 -12.64 20.53 15.57
C LEU A 249 -14.05 20.68 16.15
N GLU A 250 -14.73 21.78 15.85
CA GLU A 250 -16.09 22.04 16.32
C GLU A 250 -17.13 21.05 15.78
N TRP A 251 -16.90 20.44 14.62
CA TRP A 251 -17.75 19.38 14.08
C TRP A 251 -17.59 18.09 14.89
N ASP A 252 -16.35 17.67 15.15
CA ASP A 252 -16.05 16.46 15.93
C ASP A 252 -16.54 16.56 17.37
N LEU A 253 -16.48 17.74 18.00
CA LEU A 253 -17.06 17.96 19.33
C LEU A 253 -18.59 17.77 19.32
N ASP A 254 -19.31 18.25 18.30
CA ASP A 254 -20.75 18.01 18.13
C ASP A 254 -21.07 16.54 17.79
N VAL A 255 -20.13 15.76 17.22
CA VAL A 255 -20.27 14.30 17.10
C VAL A 255 -20.07 13.62 18.46
N LEU A 256 -19.00 13.96 19.19
CA LEU A 256 -18.67 13.34 20.49
C LEU A 256 -19.73 13.60 21.56
N ASP A 257 -20.38 14.78 21.56
CA ASP A 257 -21.56 15.07 22.39
C ASP A 257 -22.76 14.13 22.10
N ARG A 258 -22.90 13.63 20.86
CA ARG A 258 -23.90 12.61 20.49
C ARG A 258 -23.43 11.19 20.84
N VAL A 259 -22.14 10.89 20.73
CA VAL A 259 -21.57 9.62 21.20
C VAL A 259 -21.77 9.45 22.71
N GLU A 260 -21.62 10.52 23.50
CA GLU A 260 -21.85 10.51 24.95
C GLU A 260 -23.30 10.08 25.30
N GLN A 261 -24.29 10.64 24.60
CA GLN A 261 -25.69 10.27 24.76
C GLN A 261 -25.97 8.80 24.37
N CYS A 262 -25.14 8.22 23.52
CA CYS A 262 -25.26 6.85 23.02
C CYS A 262 -24.44 5.82 23.84
N LEU A 263 -23.66 6.22 24.85
CA LEU A 263 -22.82 5.32 25.66
C LEU A 263 -23.55 4.11 26.28
N PRO A 264 -24.85 4.17 26.67
CA PRO A 264 -25.57 2.99 27.14
C PRO A 264 -25.78 1.92 26.06
N SER A 265 -25.94 2.33 24.79
CA SER A 265 -26.17 1.41 23.68
C SER A 265 -25.02 0.43 23.53
N ARG A 266 -25.34 -0.87 23.39
CA ARG A 266 -24.34 -1.88 22.99
C ARG A 266 -24.00 -1.85 21.51
N ALA A 267 -24.74 -1.14 20.65
CA ALA A 267 -24.44 -1.07 19.22
C ALA A 267 -23.16 -0.26 18.97
N ILE A 268 -23.00 0.86 19.69
CA ILE A 268 -21.76 1.65 19.69
C ILE A 268 -20.75 0.98 20.62
N ALA A 269 -19.49 0.83 20.17
CA ALA A 269 -18.37 0.29 20.94
C ALA A 269 -17.30 1.35 21.28
N GLY A 270 -17.20 2.41 20.47
CA GLY A 270 -16.17 3.44 20.62
C GLY A 270 -16.17 4.47 19.49
N VAL A 271 -15.02 5.11 19.27
CA VAL A 271 -14.74 5.98 18.12
C VAL A 271 -13.54 5.49 17.30
N ASP A 272 -13.46 5.96 16.06
CA ASP A 272 -12.37 5.72 15.14
C ASP A 272 -11.90 7.04 14.51
N ILE A 273 -10.62 7.39 14.63
CA ILE A 273 -10.03 8.56 13.97
C ILE A 273 -9.30 8.11 12.69
N MET A 274 -9.95 8.37 11.55
CA MET A 274 -9.58 7.85 10.23
C MET A 274 -9.31 8.97 9.20
N GLY A 275 -9.19 8.59 7.92
CA GLY A 275 -8.86 9.48 6.81
C GLY A 275 -7.34 9.56 6.56
N HIS A 276 -6.95 10.13 5.42
CA HIS A 276 -5.57 10.09 4.91
C HIS A 276 -4.55 10.57 5.95
N GLU A 277 -3.53 9.75 6.27
CA GLU A 277 -2.48 10.13 7.22
C GLU A 277 -1.48 11.14 6.61
N THR A 278 -1.92 12.40 6.56
CA THR A 278 -1.15 13.55 6.07
C THR A 278 -1.10 14.70 7.09
N CYS A 279 -1.47 14.43 8.34
CA CYS A 279 -1.26 15.34 9.46
C CYS A 279 -0.71 14.58 10.68
N SER A 280 0.04 15.32 11.52
CA SER A 280 0.50 14.81 12.81
C SER A 280 -0.69 14.58 13.74
N THR A 281 -0.69 13.51 14.53
CA THR A 281 -1.68 13.24 15.58
C THR A 281 -1.84 14.41 16.55
N ARG A 282 -0.78 15.23 16.68
CA ARG A 282 -0.78 16.49 17.45
C ARG A 282 -1.85 17.49 17.00
N ALA A 283 -2.32 17.43 15.75
CA ALA A 283 -3.32 18.34 15.21
C ALA A 283 -4.73 18.13 15.81
N PHE A 284 -5.07 16.90 16.20
CA PHE A 284 -6.40 16.51 16.68
C PHE A 284 -6.40 15.98 18.13
N VAL A 285 -5.39 16.35 18.93
CA VAL A 285 -5.30 16.01 20.36
C VAL A 285 -6.57 16.36 21.17
N PRO A 286 -7.22 17.53 20.99
CA PRO A 286 -8.46 17.83 21.71
C PRO A 286 -9.61 16.87 21.40
N VAL A 287 -9.64 16.28 20.18
CA VAL A 287 -10.61 15.24 19.80
C VAL A 287 -10.30 13.94 20.53
N LEU A 288 -9.02 13.54 20.58
CA LEU A 288 -8.56 12.35 21.32
C LEU A 288 -8.84 12.46 22.82
N GLU A 289 -8.54 13.60 23.44
CA GLU A 289 -8.78 13.84 24.87
C GLU A 289 -10.28 13.84 25.20
N ARG A 290 -11.11 14.50 24.36
CA ARG A 290 -12.58 14.49 24.51
C ARG A 290 -13.17 13.08 24.33
N ALA A 291 -12.66 12.30 23.37
CA ALA A 291 -13.08 10.92 23.16
C ALA A 291 -12.62 9.99 24.29
N ALA A 292 -11.41 10.18 24.81
CA ALA A 292 -10.86 9.35 25.88
C ALA A 292 -11.57 9.55 27.22
N ALA A 293 -12.03 10.77 27.50
CA ALA A 293 -12.88 11.08 28.67
C ALA A 293 -14.20 10.27 28.67
N LEU A 294 -14.74 9.88 27.51
CA LEU A 294 -15.93 9.02 27.44
C LEU A 294 -15.68 7.62 28.05
N GLY A 295 -14.41 7.18 28.10
CA GLY A 295 -14.01 5.94 28.74
C GLY A 295 -14.17 5.93 30.27
N GLU A 296 -14.26 7.08 30.93
CA GLU A 296 -14.56 7.16 32.37
C GLU A 296 -16.03 6.79 32.64
N ALA A 297 -16.95 7.27 31.80
CA ALA A 297 -18.36 6.92 31.86
C ALA A 297 -18.65 5.51 31.30
N ARG A 298 -17.73 4.95 30.50
CA ARG A 298 -17.83 3.61 29.91
C ARG A 298 -16.47 2.91 29.85
N PRO A 299 -16.10 2.13 30.89
CA PRO A 299 -14.92 1.28 30.84
C PRO A 299 -14.93 0.32 29.64
N GLY A 300 -13.79 0.19 28.96
CA GLY A 300 -13.65 -0.59 27.73
C GLY A 300 -14.24 0.09 26.49
N PHE A 301 -14.44 1.40 26.51
CA PHE A 301 -14.74 2.20 25.30
C PHE A 301 -13.52 2.21 24.38
N VAL A 302 -13.73 1.94 23.09
CA VAL A 302 -12.63 1.91 22.11
C VAL A 302 -12.28 3.32 21.65
N VAL A 303 -11.00 3.64 21.60
CA VAL A 303 -10.48 4.75 20.80
C VAL A 303 -9.47 4.17 19.81
N ARG A 304 -9.90 4.01 18.56
CA ARG A 304 -9.02 3.69 17.44
C ARG A 304 -8.44 4.97 16.86
N VAL A 305 -7.16 4.92 16.49
CA VAL A 305 -6.50 5.93 15.66
C VAL A 305 -5.75 5.22 14.53
N HIS A 306 -6.08 5.55 13.28
CA HIS A 306 -5.26 5.18 12.11
C HIS A 306 -3.92 5.91 12.21
N ALA A 307 -2.84 5.19 12.55
CA ALA A 307 -1.54 5.80 12.82
C ALA A 307 -0.37 4.93 12.35
N GLY A 308 0.61 5.55 11.69
CA GLY A 308 1.74 4.84 11.07
C GLY A 308 1.30 4.01 9.86
N GLU A 309 0.22 4.41 9.19
CA GLU A 309 -0.21 3.92 7.87
C GLU A 309 0.71 4.47 6.77
N ASN A 310 1.15 5.74 6.89
CA ASN A 310 2.06 6.44 5.98
C ASN A 310 3.36 6.88 6.70
N PRO A 311 4.58 6.77 6.12
CA PRO A 311 5.79 7.37 6.68
C PRO A 311 5.77 8.90 6.87
N ALA A 312 4.77 9.62 6.36
CA ALA A 312 4.73 11.09 6.42
C ALA A 312 4.71 11.70 7.84
N PHE A 313 4.25 10.97 8.87
CA PHE A 313 4.27 11.45 10.26
C PHE A 313 4.71 10.33 11.22
N PRO A 314 6.02 10.03 11.31
CA PRO A 314 6.53 8.88 12.05
C PRO A 314 6.35 8.99 13.57
N GLU A 315 5.94 10.14 14.11
CA GLU A 315 5.55 10.26 15.51
C GLU A 315 4.13 9.78 15.82
N ASN A 316 3.25 9.60 14.83
CA ASN A 316 1.80 9.47 15.06
C ASN A 316 1.40 8.33 16.00
N VAL A 317 1.98 7.14 15.86
CA VAL A 317 1.71 6.02 16.79
C VAL A 317 2.16 6.38 18.22
N ARG A 318 3.35 6.97 18.37
CA ARG A 318 3.90 7.39 19.67
C ARG A 318 3.03 8.47 20.32
N GLU A 319 2.56 9.44 19.54
CA GLU A 319 1.71 10.53 20.02
C GLU A 319 0.30 10.05 20.37
N ALA A 320 -0.31 9.16 19.57
CA ALA A 320 -1.61 8.54 19.87
C ALA A 320 -1.55 7.76 21.19
N ILE A 321 -0.52 6.94 21.40
CA ILE A 321 -0.29 6.28 22.69
C ILE A 321 -0.06 7.31 23.79
N ARG A 322 0.85 8.28 23.62
CA ARG A 322 1.17 9.30 24.64
C ARG A 322 -0.05 10.09 25.13
N VAL A 323 -1.00 10.39 24.24
CA VAL A 323 -2.21 11.17 24.54
C VAL A 323 -3.30 10.33 25.20
N LEU A 324 -3.49 9.08 24.76
CA LEU A 324 -4.57 8.22 25.25
C LEU A 324 -4.21 7.42 26.51
N LEU A 325 -2.91 7.11 26.72
CA LEU A 325 -2.46 6.29 27.84
C LEU A 325 -2.83 6.82 29.25
N PRO A 326 -2.89 8.14 29.53
CA PRO A 326 -3.35 8.68 30.81
C PRO A 326 -4.78 8.30 31.21
N PHE A 327 -5.65 7.96 30.25
CA PHE A 327 -7.05 7.62 30.49
C PHE A 327 -7.20 6.10 30.71
N PRO A 328 -7.50 5.62 31.93
CA PRO A 328 -7.50 4.17 32.22
C PRO A 328 -8.74 3.44 31.69
N GLY A 329 -9.82 4.18 31.38
CA GLY A 329 -11.10 3.60 30.95
C GLY A 329 -11.17 3.16 29.48
N VAL A 330 -10.20 3.55 28.64
CA VAL A 330 -10.23 3.25 27.20
C VAL A 330 -9.40 2.04 26.80
N GLU A 331 -9.91 1.31 25.79
CA GLU A 331 -9.15 0.36 24.99
C GLU A 331 -8.55 1.12 23.79
N ILE A 332 -7.23 1.28 23.80
CA ILE A 332 -6.46 2.09 22.86
C ILE A 332 -6.05 1.21 21.69
N ARG A 333 -6.41 1.60 20.46
CA ARG A 333 -6.09 0.82 19.27
C ARG A 333 -5.37 1.63 18.21
N ILE A 334 -4.29 1.06 17.69
CA ILE A 334 -3.54 1.60 16.57
C ILE A 334 -3.93 0.84 15.32
N GLY A 335 -4.56 1.52 14.37
CA GLY A 335 -4.81 0.99 13.03
C GLY A 335 -3.54 0.99 12.20
N HIS A 336 -3.28 -0.11 11.48
CA HIS A 336 -2.14 -0.33 10.57
C HIS A 336 -0.77 -0.40 11.28
N GLY A 337 -0.24 0.68 11.86
CA GLY A 337 1.00 0.65 12.67
C GLY A 337 2.29 0.21 11.95
N LEU A 338 2.42 0.48 10.65
CA LEU A 338 3.60 0.11 9.84
C LEU A 338 4.84 0.96 10.15
N TYR A 339 4.66 2.28 10.26
CA TYR A 339 5.77 3.25 10.23
C TYR A 339 6.04 3.94 11.57
N GLY A 340 7.25 4.48 11.72
CA GLY A 340 7.61 5.42 12.79
C GLY A 340 7.90 4.86 14.18
N VAL A 341 7.54 3.59 14.45
CA VAL A 341 7.61 3.01 15.79
C VAL A 341 9.01 2.55 16.18
N ASP A 342 9.55 3.19 17.23
CA ASP A 342 10.84 2.89 17.87
C ASP A 342 10.73 1.83 18.98
N GLY A 343 11.86 1.50 19.62
CA GLY A 343 11.92 0.48 20.69
C GLY A 343 11.29 0.91 22.02
N GLU A 344 11.28 2.21 22.33
CA GLU A 344 10.65 2.75 23.54
C GLU A 344 9.13 2.69 23.44
N THR A 345 8.60 3.05 22.27
CA THR A 345 7.18 2.97 21.92
C THR A 345 6.67 1.53 22.02
N LEU A 346 7.37 0.55 21.42
CA LEU A 346 7.03 -0.88 21.59
C LEU A 346 7.06 -1.31 23.06
N THR A 347 8.07 -0.89 23.82
CA THR A 347 8.19 -1.24 25.25
C THR A 347 7.03 -0.66 26.06
N SER A 348 6.57 0.56 25.73
CA SER A 348 5.40 1.18 26.33
C SER A 348 4.12 0.43 25.99
N MET A 349 3.91 0.08 24.71
CA MET A 349 2.73 -0.66 24.26
C MET A 349 2.68 -2.07 24.89
N ALA A 350 3.80 -2.78 24.98
CA ALA A 350 3.88 -4.12 25.60
C ALA A 350 3.60 -4.09 27.11
N ARG A 351 4.03 -3.04 27.83
CA ARG A 351 3.69 -2.84 29.26
C ARG A 351 2.21 -2.58 29.51
N HIS A 352 1.44 -2.25 28.47
CA HIS A 352 0.02 -1.92 28.53
C HIS A 352 -0.81 -2.78 27.57
N ALA A 353 -0.33 -3.97 27.22
CA ALA A 353 -0.95 -4.92 26.30
C ALA A 353 -2.35 -5.43 26.76
N ASP A 354 -2.73 -5.15 28.01
CA ASP A 354 -4.07 -5.37 28.56
C ASP A 354 -5.13 -4.48 27.89
N ARG A 355 -4.75 -3.26 27.47
CA ARG A 355 -5.64 -2.23 26.89
C ARG A 355 -5.10 -1.51 25.66
N VAL A 356 -3.84 -1.72 25.29
CA VAL A 356 -3.20 -1.20 24.08
C VAL A 356 -3.00 -2.35 23.10
N LEU A 357 -3.52 -2.22 21.87
CA LEU A 357 -3.29 -3.21 20.81
C LEU A 357 -3.15 -2.59 19.42
N VAL A 358 -2.64 -3.38 18.48
CA VAL A 358 -2.44 -2.99 17.06
C VAL A 358 -3.27 -3.87 16.13
N GLU A 359 -3.87 -3.26 15.14
CA GLU A 359 -4.75 -3.89 14.16
C GLU A 359 -4.06 -3.87 12.79
N PHE A 360 -3.53 -5.01 12.36
CA PHE A 360 -2.80 -5.13 11.11
C PHE A 360 -3.72 -5.55 9.97
N ASN A 361 -3.74 -4.74 8.91
CA ASN A 361 -4.68 -4.82 7.79
C ASN A 361 -3.95 -5.19 6.50
N LEU A 362 -3.34 -6.38 6.48
CA LEU A 362 -2.23 -6.73 5.58
C LEU A 362 -2.59 -6.60 4.09
N THR A 363 -3.78 -7.01 3.69
CA THR A 363 -4.23 -6.88 2.29
C THR A 363 -4.53 -5.44 1.90
N SER A 364 -5.08 -4.63 2.80
CA SER A 364 -5.28 -3.18 2.60
C SER A 364 -3.94 -2.46 2.53
N ASN A 365 -3.01 -2.82 3.41
CA ASN A 365 -1.64 -2.32 3.38
C ASN A 365 -0.97 -2.64 2.03
N LEU A 366 -1.12 -3.84 1.46
CA LEU A 366 -0.60 -4.14 0.12
C LEU A 366 -1.38 -3.48 -1.03
N ALA A 367 -2.62 -3.05 -0.80
CA ALA A 367 -3.46 -2.41 -1.82
C ALA A 367 -3.23 -0.88 -1.92
N LEU A 368 -2.95 -0.22 -0.79
CA LEU A 368 -2.90 1.23 -0.65
C LEU A 368 -1.57 1.76 -0.12
N ASN A 369 -0.96 1.07 0.84
CA ASN A 369 0.33 1.49 1.40
C ASN A 369 1.44 0.98 0.49
N ASN A 370 2.52 1.75 0.45
CA ASN A 370 3.47 1.66 -0.66
C ASN A 370 4.49 0.51 -0.52
N ILE A 371 4.12 -0.51 0.26
CA ILE A 371 4.84 -1.78 0.41
C ILE A 371 4.63 -2.62 -0.85
N GLN A 372 5.67 -3.28 -1.34
CA GLN A 372 5.58 -4.23 -2.47
C GLN A 372 5.31 -5.67 -1.98
N THR A 373 5.51 -5.93 -0.69
CA THR A 373 5.24 -7.22 -0.03
C THR A 373 4.74 -7.01 1.40
N THR A 374 3.87 -7.90 1.87
CA THR A 374 3.39 -7.88 3.26
C THR A 374 4.52 -8.10 4.28
N MET A 375 5.69 -8.62 3.85
CA MET A 375 6.90 -8.71 4.68
C MET A 375 7.42 -7.36 5.20
N GLN A 376 7.08 -6.24 4.55
CA GLN A 376 7.45 -4.91 5.04
C GLN A 376 6.57 -4.46 6.23
N VAL A 377 5.48 -5.17 6.54
CA VAL A 377 4.65 -4.91 7.71
C VAL A 377 5.35 -5.42 8.97
N PRO A 378 5.58 -4.58 10.01
CA PRO A 378 6.35 -4.94 11.19
C PRO A 378 5.64 -5.91 12.17
N LEU A 379 4.55 -6.58 11.77
CA LEU A 379 3.71 -7.42 12.64
C LEU A 379 4.52 -8.37 13.54
N ARG A 380 5.51 -9.09 12.99
CA ARG A 380 6.40 -9.96 13.79
C ARG A 380 7.11 -9.21 14.92
N ARG A 381 7.62 -8.00 14.67
CA ARG A 381 8.35 -7.18 15.64
C ARG A 381 7.48 -6.75 16.82
N TYR A 382 6.18 -6.52 16.60
CA TYR A 382 5.22 -6.24 17.68
C TYR A 382 4.91 -7.49 18.52
N VAL A 383 4.63 -8.63 17.85
CA VAL A 383 4.32 -9.90 18.51
C VAL A 383 5.53 -10.47 19.28
N ASP A 384 6.75 -10.28 18.77
CA ASP A 384 8.00 -10.63 19.46
C ASP A 384 8.30 -9.69 20.65
N ALA A 385 7.93 -8.40 20.56
CA ALA A 385 8.03 -7.44 21.67
C ALA A 385 6.95 -7.63 22.76
N GLY A 386 5.96 -8.51 22.54
CA GLY A 386 4.86 -8.76 23.48
C GLY A 386 3.73 -7.72 23.43
N VAL A 387 3.59 -6.99 22.32
CA VAL A 387 2.43 -6.11 22.10
C VAL A 387 1.25 -6.93 21.60
N SER A 388 0.06 -6.71 22.19
CA SER A 388 -1.19 -7.30 21.71
C SER A 388 -1.47 -6.89 20.26
N ALA A 389 -1.72 -7.88 19.39
CA ALA A 389 -1.95 -7.67 17.97
C ALA A 389 -3.11 -8.53 17.47
N VAL A 390 -3.90 -7.96 16.55
CA VAL A 390 -4.98 -8.64 15.83
C VAL A 390 -4.85 -8.38 14.33
N LEU A 391 -5.56 -9.18 13.53
CA LEU A 391 -5.70 -9.00 12.09
C LEU A 391 -7.08 -8.40 11.79
N GLY A 392 -7.15 -7.49 10.83
CA GLY A 392 -8.40 -6.88 10.36
C GLY A 392 -8.42 -6.79 8.84
N THR A 393 -9.61 -6.71 8.24
CA THR A 393 -9.72 -6.67 6.77
C THR A 393 -9.62 -5.27 6.18
N ASP A 394 -9.84 -4.23 6.99
CA ASP A 394 -10.08 -2.80 6.65
C ASP A 394 -11.30 -2.57 5.73
N GLY A 395 -11.55 -3.45 4.78
CA GLY A 395 -12.77 -3.54 4.00
C GLY A 395 -12.76 -4.83 3.18
N ALA A 396 -13.11 -5.95 3.81
CA ALA A 396 -13.11 -7.29 3.21
C ALA A 396 -13.51 -7.31 1.73
N GLY A 397 -14.72 -6.83 1.43
CA GLY A 397 -15.24 -6.78 0.06
C GLY A 397 -14.55 -5.77 -0.87
N LEU A 398 -14.16 -4.60 -0.36
CA LEU A 398 -13.46 -3.56 -1.10
C LEU A 398 -12.07 -4.03 -1.59
N TYR A 399 -11.31 -4.74 -0.76
CA TYR A 399 -9.96 -5.19 -1.10
C TYR A 399 -9.92 -6.59 -1.73
N GLY A 400 -11.02 -7.35 -1.68
CA GLY A 400 -11.12 -8.73 -2.16
C GLY A 400 -10.56 -9.78 -1.19
N THR A 401 -10.69 -9.54 0.12
CA THR A 401 -10.08 -10.32 1.20
C THR A 401 -11.09 -10.83 2.23
N SER A 402 -10.62 -11.66 3.17
CA SER A 402 -11.37 -12.19 4.29
C SER A 402 -10.46 -12.42 5.51
N ALA A 403 -11.02 -12.61 6.70
CA ALA A 403 -10.21 -12.89 7.89
C ALA A 403 -9.26 -14.12 7.76
N PRO A 404 -9.67 -15.25 7.14
CA PRO A 404 -8.75 -16.32 6.75
C PRO A 404 -7.63 -15.89 5.79
N ASP A 405 -7.91 -14.97 4.86
CA ASP A 405 -6.90 -14.44 3.92
C ASP A 405 -5.91 -13.48 4.62
N GLU A 406 -6.33 -12.73 5.64
CA GLU A 406 -5.39 -11.95 6.47
C GLU A 406 -4.49 -12.87 7.30
N ALA A 407 -4.99 -14.00 7.83
CA ALA A 407 -4.14 -14.98 8.51
C ALA A 407 -3.17 -15.70 7.55
N ARG A 408 -3.61 -15.96 6.31
CA ARG A 408 -2.73 -16.41 5.21
C ARG A 408 -1.67 -15.35 4.87
N ALA A 409 -2.04 -14.08 4.83
CA ALA A 409 -1.10 -12.97 4.62
C ALA A 409 -0.13 -12.79 5.80
N ALA A 410 -0.54 -13.13 7.03
CA ALA A 410 0.33 -13.10 8.21
C ALA A 410 1.41 -14.19 8.18
N LEU A 411 1.11 -15.40 7.66
CA LEU A 411 2.16 -16.37 7.31
C LEU A 411 3.14 -15.78 6.27
N ALA A 412 2.62 -15.05 5.27
CA ALA A 412 3.43 -14.33 4.30
C ALA A 412 4.19 -13.11 4.88
N CYS A 413 3.91 -12.71 6.12
CA CYS A 413 4.71 -11.75 6.92
C CYS A 413 5.80 -12.42 7.77
N GLY A 414 6.06 -13.73 7.57
CA GLY A 414 7.08 -14.45 8.32
C GLY A 414 6.72 -14.67 9.79
N LEU A 415 5.42 -14.81 10.09
CA LEU A 415 4.95 -15.35 11.37
C LEU A 415 4.86 -16.87 11.26
N ASP A 416 5.30 -17.54 12.31
CA ASP A 416 5.14 -18.97 12.54
C ASP A 416 3.92 -19.24 13.44
N GLU A 417 3.48 -20.50 13.51
CA GLU A 417 2.34 -20.92 14.34
C GLU A 417 2.45 -20.50 15.83
N PRO A 418 3.63 -20.51 16.49
CA PRO A 418 3.80 -19.93 17.83
C PRO A 418 3.46 -18.43 17.94
N ARG A 419 3.63 -17.65 16.86
CA ARG A 419 3.25 -16.22 16.82
C ARG A 419 1.78 -16.03 16.44
N LEU A 420 1.25 -16.84 15.51
CA LEU A 420 -0.20 -16.87 15.23
C LEU A 420 -1.02 -17.29 16.46
N ALA A 421 -0.50 -18.19 17.29
CA ALA A 421 -1.10 -18.54 18.58
C ALA A 421 -1.24 -17.33 19.51
N ARG A 422 -0.26 -16.43 19.60
CA ARG A 422 -0.36 -15.19 20.41
C ARG A 422 -1.44 -14.23 19.89
N ILE A 423 -1.61 -14.14 18.58
CA ILE A 423 -2.71 -13.37 17.95
C ILE A 423 -4.06 -13.99 18.32
N ARG A 424 -4.18 -15.31 18.28
CA ARG A 424 -5.38 -16.04 18.73
C ARG A 424 -5.67 -15.80 20.20
N ASP A 425 -4.67 -15.93 21.09
CA ASP A 425 -4.84 -15.72 22.53
C ASP A 425 -5.26 -14.26 22.85
N THR A 426 -4.78 -13.29 22.05
CA THR A 426 -5.23 -11.89 22.10
C THR A 426 -6.71 -11.76 21.69
N GLU A 427 -7.13 -12.43 20.63
CA GLU A 427 -8.52 -12.49 20.18
C GLU A 427 -9.45 -13.16 21.20
N ASP A 428 -9.08 -14.31 21.76
CA ASP A 428 -9.86 -15.00 22.81
C ASP A 428 -10.06 -14.10 24.04
N ALA A 429 -9.03 -13.37 24.45
CA ALA A 429 -9.12 -12.40 25.54
C ALA A 429 -10.04 -11.21 25.19
N LEU A 430 -9.98 -10.69 23.96
CA LEU A 430 -10.87 -9.62 23.47
C LEU A 430 -12.33 -10.07 23.41
N LEU A 431 -12.61 -11.23 22.81
CA LEU A 431 -13.95 -11.80 22.70
C LEU A 431 -14.59 -12.01 24.08
N LYS A 432 -13.80 -12.49 25.05
CA LYS A 432 -14.23 -12.61 26.45
C LYS A 432 -14.55 -11.24 27.06
N ARG A 433 -13.63 -10.26 26.99
CA ARG A 433 -13.88 -8.89 27.50
C ARG A 433 -15.13 -8.26 26.87
N ARG A 434 -15.40 -8.49 25.59
CA ARG A 434 -16.63 -8.02 24.93
C ARG A 434 -17.89 -8.68 25.44
N GLN A 435 -17.86 -9.99 25.70
CA GLN A 435 -18.99 -10.67 26.33
C GLN A 435 -19.24 -10.18 27.77
N GLU A 436 -18.18 -9.88 28.53
CA GLU A 436 -18.28 -9.35 29.88
C GLU A 436 -18.81 -7.90 29.90
N ASN A 437 -18.26 -7.01 29.06
CA ASN A 437 -18.66 -5.60 28.94
C ASN A 437 -20.08 -5.36 28.39
N GLU A 438 -20.68 -6.37 27.74
CA GLU A 438 -22.05 -6.34 27.22
C GLU A 438 -23.07 -7.06 28.12
N ARG A 439 -22.62 -7.91 29.06
CA ARG A 439 -23.47 -8.85 29.82
C ARG A 439 -24.66 -8.22 30.52
N ASP A 440 -24.42 -7.13 31.24
CA ASP A 440 -25.40 -6.48 32.12
C ASP A 440 -26.11 -5.30 31.42
N ARG A 441 -26.00 -5.20 30.09
CA ARG A 441 -26.67 -4.17 29.28
C ARG A 441 -28.04 -4.64 28.81
N PRO A 442 -29.03 -3.74 28.66
CA PRO A 442 -30.32 -4.10 28.08
C PRO A 442 -30.19 -4.55 26.62
N PRO A 443 -31.13 -5.38 26.13
CA PRO A 443 -31.26 -5.66 24.71
C PRO A 443 -31.45 -4.39 23.87
N LEU A 444 -30.96 -4.38 22.63
CA LEU A 444 -31.02 -3.21 21.75
C LEU A 444 -32.46 -2.77 21.46
N ARG A 445 -33.36 -3.76 21.31
CA ARG A 445 -34.81 -3.58 21.14
C ARG A 445 -35.50 -2.85 22.30
N ASP A 446 -34.90 -2.88 23.49
CA ASP A 446 -35.44 -2.29 24.73
C ASP A 446 -34.88 -0.88 25.01
N TRP A 447 -34.00 -0.35 24.13
CA TRP A 447 -33.41 0.98 24.25
C TRP A 447 -33.90 1.91 23.13
N SER A 448 -34.51 3.03 23.51
CA SER A 448 -34.94 4.08 22.58
C SER A 448 -33.82 5.09 22.31
N PRO A 449 -33.54 5.45 21.06
CA PRO A 449 -32.60 6.53 20.74
C PRO A 449 -32.95 7.87 21.41
N PRO A 450 -31.95 8.61 21.92
CA PRO A 450 -32.17 9.96 22.41
C PRO A 450 -32.56 10.90 21.26
N PRO A 451 -33.27 12.01 21.54
CA PRO A 451 -33.46 13.07 20.56
C PRO A 451 -32.09 13.65 20.15
N PRO A 452 -31.87 14.01 18.87
CA PRO A 452 -30.57 14.47 18.39
C PRO A 452 -30.09 15.70 19.16
N ALA A 453 -28.83 15.67 19.60
CA ALA A 453 -28.20 16.82 20.25
C ALA A 453 -28.20 18.06 19.33
N PRO A 454 -28.54 19.25 19.84
CA PRO A 454 -28.35 20.48 19.07
C PRO A 454 -26.85 20.75 18.89
N ARG A 455 -26.47 21.24 17.70
CA ARG A 455 -25.09 21.69 17.44
C ARG A 455 -24.72 22.86 18.36
N ARG A 456 -23.77 22.60 19.26
CA ARG A 456 -23.24 23.55 20.25
C ARG A 456 -21.97 24.21 19.72
N HIS A 457 -21.17 23.44 19.01
CA HIS A 457 -19.83 23.83 18.57
C HIS A 457 -19.87 24.29 17.10
N PHE A 458 -20.33 23.45 16.17
CA PHE A 458 -20.42 23.76 14.73
C PHE A 458 -21.72 24.51 14.39
N THR A 459 -21.87 25.68 15.01
CA THR A 459 -23.02 26.58 14.80
C THR A 459 -23.03 27.17 13.39
N PRO A 460 -24.18 27.61 12.85
CA PRO A 460 -24.25 28.28 11.54
C PRO A 460 -23.36 29.53 11.43
N ALA A 461 -23.16 30.26 12.54
CA ALA A 461 -22.26 31.41 12.59
C ALA A 461 -20.79 30.98 12.44
N ARG A 462 -20.37 29.92 13.15
CA ARG A 462 -19.01 29.37 13.04
C ARG A 462 -18.75 28.77 11.66
N ALA A 463 -19.72 28.06 11.09
CA ALA A 463 -19.65 27.55 9.72
C ALA A 463 -19.49 28.69 8.69
N ALA A 464 -20.20 29.80 8.86
CA ALA A 464 -20.07 30.98 8.01
C ALA A 464 -18.69 31.65 8.15
N GLU A 465 -18.15 31.75 9.37
CA GLU A 465 -16.79 32.27 9.63
C GLU A 465 -15.70 31.42 8.95
N LEU A 466 -15.75 30.09 9.14
CA LEU A 466 -14.82 29.15 8.51
C LEU A 466 -14.91 29.20 6.97
N THR A 467 -16.13 29.28 6.44
CA THR A 467 -16.37 29.43 4.99
C THR A 467 -15.81 30.76 4.47
N ALA A 468 -16.04 31.87 5.17
CA ALA A 468 -15.49 33.18 4.80
C ALA A 468 -13.96 33.20 4.83
N ARG A 469 -13.33 32.52 5.81
CA ARG A 469 -11.87 32.38 5.90
C ARG A 469 -11.30 31.59 4.73
N ARG A 470 -11.89 30.44 4.36
CA ARG A 470 -11.47 29.64 3.20
C ARG A 470 -11.68 30.43 1.89
N GLY A 471 -12.81 31.12 1.75
CA GLY A 471 -13.10 32.00 0.62
C GLY A 471 -12.13 33.16 0.47
N ALA A 472 -11.69 33.78 1.58
CA ALA A 472 -10.73 34.87 1.56
C ALA A 472 -9.34 34.44 1.06
N VAL A 473 -8.86 33.25 1.44
CA VAL A 473 -7.60 32.69 0.92
C VAL A 473 -7.66 32.52 -0.60
N ARG A 474 -8.75 31.90 -1.10
CA ARG A 474 -8.93 31.68 -2.54
C ARG A 474 -9.09 33.00 -3.32
N ALA A 475 -9.82 33.97 -2.78
CA ALA A 475 -9.97 35.29 -3.40
C ALA A 475 -8.63 36.03 -3.49
N ALA A 476 -7.80 35.97 -2.45
CA ALA A 476 -6.45 36.53 -2.46
C ALA A 476 -5.54 35.82 -3.49
N GLN A 477 -5.63 34.49 -3.61
CA GLN A 477 -4.90 33.71 -4.62
C GLN A 477 -5.31 34.14 -6.04
N GLU A 478 -6.61 34.20 -6.34
CA GLU A 478 -7.13 34.60 -7.65
C GLU A 478 -6.77 36.06 -7.99
N GLN A 479 -6.86 36.98 -7.02
CA GLN A 479 -6.41 38.37 -7.18
C GLN A 479 -4.90 38.45 -7.47
N ARG A 480 -4.08 37.65 -6.79
CA ARG A 480 -2.62 37.61 -6.99
C ARG A 480 -2.23 37.04 -8.35
N LEU A 481 -2.84 35.93 -8.78
CA LEU A 481 -2.62 35.36 -10.12
C LEU A 481 -2.94 36.38 -11.23
N HIS A 482 -4.01 37.16 -11.06
CA HIS A 482 -4.34 38.27 -11.95
C HIS A 482 -3.29 39.40 -11.90
N GLN A 483 -2.80 39.80 -10.73
CA GLN A 483 -1.73 40.81 -10.60
C GLN A 483 -0.42 40.38 -11.28
N LEU A 484 -0.11 39.08 -11.28
CA LEU A 484 1.05 38.51 -11.95
C LEU A 484 0.87 38.41 -13.49
N GLY A 485 -0.34 38.65 -14.01
CA GLY A 485 -0.66 38.46 -15.42
C GLY A 485 -0.55 36.99 -15.88
N ALA A 486 -0.65 36.04 -14.95
CA ALA A 486 -0.36 34.64 -15.21
C ALA A 486 -1.55 33.90 -15.83
N THR A 487 -1.27 32.95 -16.73
CA THR A 487 -2.28 32.06 -17.30
C THR A 487 -2.61 30.96 -16.29
N VAL A 488 -3.89 30.70 -16.02
CA VAL A 488 -4.33 29.67 -15.07
C VAL A 488 -5.23 28.66 -15.78
N THR A 489 -4.89 27.37 -15.70
CA THR A 489 -5.74 26.26 -16.18
C THR A 489 -6.21 25.38 -15.03
N GLN A 490 -7.42 24.83 -15.16
CA GLN A 490 -7.97 23.75 -14.32
C GLN A 490 -7.77 22.38 -15.00
N GLU A 491 -7.71 22.36 -16.34
CA GLU A 491 -7.52 21.14 -17.14
C GLU A 491 -6.03 20.76 -17.25
N VAL A 492 -5.77 19.46 -17.46
CA VAL A 492 -4.44 18.88 -17.60
C VAL A 492 -3.70 19.51 -18.79
N PRO A 493 -2.53 20.15 -18.59
CA PRO A 493 -1.81 20.83 -19.68
C PRO A 493 -1.39 19.91 -20.82
N VAL A 494 -1.66 20.32 -22.07
CA VAL A 494 -1.20 19.64 -23.28
C VAL A 494 0.25 20.01 -23.55
N LEU A 495 1.17 19.05 -23.37
CA LEU A 495 2.62 19.30 -23.42
C LEU A 495 3.24 19.27 -24.83
N ALA A 496 2.46 18.94 -25.87
CA ALA A 496 2.86 19.00 -27.28
C ALA A 496 4.19 18.29 -27.64
N GLY A 497 4.58 17.25 -26.89
CA GLY A 497 5.82 16.49 -27.10
C GLY A 497 7.09 17.15 -26.55
N ARG A 498 6.97 18.24 -25.78
CA ARG A 498 8.11 18.87 -25.08
C ARG A 498 8.66 17.93 -23.99
N PRO A 499 9.99 17.72 -23.87
CA PRO A 499 10.57 16.98 -22.75
C PRO A 499 10.21 17.62 -21.41
N LEU A 500 9.60 16.84 -20.52
CA LEU A 500 9.15 17.31 -19.21
C LEU A 500 10.14 16.92 -18.11
N LEU A 501 10.63 17.91 -17.38
CA LEU A 501 11.33 17.73 -16.11
C LEU A 501 10.41 18.19 -14.98
N TRP A 502 9.95 17.27 -14.15
CA TRP A 502 9.29 17.60 -12.88
C TRP A 502 10.34 17.72 -11.79
N LEU A 503 10.34 18.83 -11.07
CA LEU A 503 11.23 19.10 -9.95
C LEU A 503 10.41 19.20 -8.67
N ALA A 504 10.83 18.44 -7.66
CA ALA A 504 10.34 18.51 -6.30
C ALA A 504 11.53 18.45 -5.33
N GLY A 505 11.45 19.12 -4.19
CA GLY A 505 12.61 19.23 -3.30
C GLY A 505 12.33 20.05 -2.06
N ALA A 506 13.39 20.33 -1.30
CA ALA A 506 13.29 21.02 -0.02
C ALA A 506 12.52 22.36 -0.09
N TRP A 507 11.53 22.51 0.80
CA TRP A 507 10.63 23.67 0.88
C TRP A 507 10.70 24.31 2.27
N ARG A 508 10.59 25.64 2.33
CA ARG A 508 10.63 26.46 3.55
C ARG A 508 11.67 25.96 4.58
N HIS A 509 11.21 25.41 5.72
CA HIS A 509 12.06 24.95 6.83
C HIS A 509 13.11 23.91 6.36
N ALA A 510 12.69 22.87 5.64
CA ALA A 510 13.58 21.82 5.18
C ALA A 510 14.65 22.29 4.16
N PHE A 511 14.54 23.51 3.63
CA PHE A 511 15.57 24.18 2.83
C PHE A 511 16.37 25.20 3.64
N ALA A 512 15.76 25.85 4.64
CA ALA A 512 16.47 26.71 5.59
C ALA A 512 17.47 25.92 6.46
N ASP A 513 17.23 24.61 6.64
CA ASP A 513 18.14 23.67 7.32
C ASP A 513 19.33 23.22 6.44
N TRP A 514 19.42 23.63 5.17
CA TRP A 514 20.55 23.27 4.30
C TRP A 514 21.78 24.11 4.56
N THR A 515 22.96 23.49 4.41
CA THR A 515 24.24 24.21 4.42
C THR A 515 24.42 25.07 3.15
N PRO A 516 25.21 26.16 3.21
CA PRO A 516 25.59 26.94 2.02
C PRO A 516 26.20 26.07 0.90
N GLU A 517 26.95 25.03 1.27
CA GLU A 517 27.56 24.06 0.37
C GLU A 517 26.51 23.22 -0.37
N GLU A 518 25.47 22.73 0.33
CA GLU A 518 24.36 21.97 -0.27
C GLU A 518 23.54 22.85 -1.22
N VAL A 519 23.25 24.10 -0.83
CA VAL A 519 22.55 25.08 -1.69
C VAL A 519 23.39 25.40 -2.92
N GLN A 520 24.70 25.64 -2.78
CA GLN A 520 25.59 25.94 -3.90
C GLN A 520 25.76 24.74 -4.85
N HIS A 521 25.88 23.53 -4.32
CA HIS A 521 25.94 22.31 -5.13
C HIS A 521 24.67 22.12 -5.96
N ALA A 522 23.49 22.17 -5.33
CA ALA A 522 22.22 22.03 -6.03
C ALA A 522 21.98 23.15 -7.05
N SER A 523 22.38 24.39 -6.74
CA SER A 523 22.29 25.53 -7.66
C SER A 523 23.14 25.33 -8.92
N THR A 524 24.40 24.91 -8.76
CA THR A 524 25.32 24.64 -9.89
C THR A 524 24.77 23.54 -10.80
N VAL A 525 24.33 22.42 -10.20
CA VAL A 525 23.75 21.29 -10.94
C VAL A 525 22.47 21.71 -11.67
N LEU A 526 21.55 22.43 -11.00
CA LEU A 526 20.31 22.89 -11.63
C LEU A 526 20.55 23.87 -12.77
N ALA A 527 21.50 24.80 -12.64
CA ALA A 527 21.81 25.75 -13.70
C ALA A 527 22.27 25.05 -14.99
N GLU A 528 23.02 23.95 -14.88
CA GLU A 528 23.42 23.12 -16.02
C GLU A 528 22.27 22.27 -16.56
N VAL A 529 21.47 21.63 -15.69
CA VAL A 529 20.28 20.87 -16.11
C VAL A 529 19.29 21.75 -16.86
N LEU A 530 19.02 22.96 -16.38
CA LEU A 530 18.05 23.88 -16.99
C LEU A 530 18.55 24.44 -18.32
N ARG A 531 19.86 24.73 -18.47
CA ARG A 531 20.46 25.01 -19.79
C ARG A 531 20.31 23.83 -20.76
N GLY A 532 20.50 22.59 -20.27
CA GLY A 532 20.27 21.39 -21.06
C GLY A 532 18.81 21.18 -21.46
N LEU A 533 17.86 21.50 -20.56
CA LEU A 533 16.42 21.41 -20.80
C LEU A 533 15.95 22.48 -21.81
N ALA A 534 16.47 23.70 -21.72
CA ALA A 534 16.23 24.79 -22.68
C ALA A 534 16.67 24.38 -24.10
N ALA A 535 17.86 23.81 -24.23
CA ALA A 535 18.39 23.31 -25.51
C ALA A 535 17.55 22.17 -26.14
N ARG A 536 16.64 21.55 -25.37
CA ARG A 536 15.70 20.50 -25.80
C ARG A 536 14.28 21.03 -26.02
N GLY A 537 14.02 22.33 -25.85
CA GLY A 537 12.67 22.91 -25.86
C GLY A 537 11.78 22.42 -24.71
N GLY A 538 12.39 21.91 -23.63
CA GLY A 538 11.67 21.26 -22.54
C GLY A 538 10.86 22.22 -21.65
N LEU A 539 10.15 21.63 -20.69
CA LEU A 539 9.31 22.33 -19.72
C LEU A 539 9.71 21.90 -18.29
N LEU A 540 9.83 22.87 -17.38
CA LEU A 540 9.98 22.62 -15.95
C LEU A 540 8.60 22.59 -15.27
N LEU A 541 8.32 21.58 -14.47
CA LEU A 541 7.11 21.44 -13.66
C LEU A 541 7.49 21.48 -12.16
N THR A 542 6.86 22.36 -11.39
CA THR A 542 7.08 22.55 -9.93
C THR A 542 5.72 22.77 -9.23
N GLY A 543 5.69 22.98 -7.91
CA GLY A 543 4.51 23.51 -7.21
C GLY A 543 4.23 25.01 -7.44
N GLY A 544 5.08 25.72 -8.19
CA GLY A 544 4.88 27.14 -8.56
C GLY A 544 5.12 28.16 -7.44
N THR A 545 5.67 27.76 -6.29
CA THR A 545 5.88 28.67 -5.15
C THR A 545 7.26 29.34 -5.15
N CYS A 546 7.37 30.49 -4.47
CA CYS A 546 8.59 31.29 -4.41
C CYS A 546 9.62 30.80 -3.36
N HIS A 547 9.35 29.70 -2.66
CA HIS A 547 10.14 29.22 -1.51
C HIS A 547 11.04 28.03 -1.85
N GLY A 548 12.19 27.95 -1.17
CA GLY A 548 13.08 26.79 -1.22
C GLY A 548 13.57 26.42 -2.63
N MET A 549 13.62 25.11 -2.91
CA MET A 549 14.07 24.58 -4.19
C MET A 549 13.22 25.02 -5.38
N GLU A 550 11.91 25.27 -5.18
CA GLU A 550 11.05 25.82 -6.23
C GLU A 550 11.50 27.23 -6.59
N GLY A 551 11.54 28.13 -5.60
CA GLY A 551 11.98 29.52 -5.78
C GLY A 551 13.42 29.68 -6.26
N LEU A 552 14.31 28.73 -5.96
CA LEU A 552 15.64 28.64 -6.57
C LEU A 552 15.55 28.26 -8.05
N SER A 553 14.86 27.16 -8.36
CA SER A 553 14.73 26.64 -9.71
C SER A 553 14.05 27.62 -10.68
N HIS A 554 13.08 28.41 -10.21
CA HIS A 554 12.40 29.43 -11.03
C HIS A 554 13.33 30.59 -11.45
N GLY A 555 14.33 30.93 -10.62
CA GLY A 555 15.36 31.91 -10.98
C GLY A 555 16.26 31.37 -12.09
N LEU A 556 16.83 30.19 -11.87
CA LEU A 556 17.70 29.51 -12.84
C LEU A 556 16.98 29.16 -14.15
N ALA A 557 15.67 28.86 -14.10
CA ALA A 557 14.85 28.63 -15.28
C ALA A 557 14.65 29.91 -16.10
N ALA A 558 14.38 31.05 -15.44
CA ALA A 558 14.27 32.35 -16.11
C ALA A 558 15.61 32.80 -16.75
N GLU A 559 16.75 32.52 -16.10
CA GLU A 559 18.09 32.75 -16.65
C GLU A 559 18.39 31.84 -17.85
N ALA A 560 17.97 30.57 -17.81
CA ALA A 560 18.19 29.59 -18.86
C ALA A 560 17.19 29.67 -20.04
N GLY A 561 16.12 30.46 -19.91
CA GLY A 561 15.06 30.53 -20.92
C GLY A 561 14.11 29.32 -20.93
N VAL A 562 13.93 28.66 -19.78
CA VAL A 562 13.04 27.51 -19.58
C VAL A 562 11.66 27.99 -19.11
N ASP A 563 10.60 27.55 -19.80
CA ASP A 563 9.23 27.76 -19.31
C ASP A 563 8.98 26.96 -18.02
N VAL A 564 8.25 27.57 -17.07
CA VAL A 564 7.84 26.92 -15.82
C VAL A 564 6.31 26.80 -15.77
N LEU A 565 5.86 25.59 -15.45
CA LEU A 565 4.47 25.23 -15.15
C LEU A 565 4.34 25.00 -13.62
N GLY A 566 3.60 25.86 -12.93
CA GLY A 566 3.35 25.74 -11.50
C GLY A 566 2.08 24.96 -11.19
N ALA A 567 2.21 23.74 -10.65
CA ALA A 567 1.11 22.92 -10.17
C ALA A 567 0.66 23.35 -8.76
N ILE A 568 -0.30 24.27 -8.71
CA ILE A 568 -0.86 24.83 -7.46
C ILE A 568 -2.18 24.15 -7.07
N VAL A 569 -2.67 24.48 -5.89
CA VAL A 569 -3.92 23.96 -5.32
C VAL A 569 -4.84 25.12 -4.88
N GLU A 570 -6.13 24.88 -4.62
CA GLU A 570 -7.05 25.94 -4.15
C GLU A 570 -6.58 26.62 -2.85
N GLU A 571 -5.86 25.89 -2.00
CA GLU A 571 -5.32 26.36 -0.72
C GLU A 571 -3.95 27.08 -0.79
N THR A 572 -3.28 27.12 -1.95
CA THR A 572 -1.96 27.80 -2.07
C THR A 572 -2.08 29.28 -1.71
N LEU A 573 -1.32 29.74 -0.73
CA LEU A 573 -1.36 31.12 -0.24
C LEU A 573 -0.92 32.11 -1.33
N ALA A 574 -1.56 33.28 -1.38
CA ALA A 574 -1.28 34.31 -2.38
C ALA A 574 0.20 34.76 -2.37
N ASP A 575 0.75 35.03 -1.19
CA ASP A 575 2.13 35.51 -1.03
C ASP A 575 3.20 34.46 -1.38
N ASP A 576 2.80 33.18 -1.49
CA ASP A 576 3.69 32.08 -1.88
C ASP A 576 3.82 31.95 -3.41
N LEU A 577 2.97 32.58 -4.21
CA LEU A 577 2.97 32.46 -5.66
C LEU A 577 4.17 33.21 -6.28
N ASP A 578 4.97 32.49 -7.08
CA ASP A 578 6.17 33.05 -7.70
C ASP A 578 5.86 33.93 -8.91
N ALA A 579 6.30 35.19 -8.87
CA ALA A 579 6.14 36.15 -9.97
C ALA A 579 6.91 35.79 -11.25
N ARG A 580 7.82 34.82 -11.19
CA ARG A 580 8.57 34.30 -12.36
C ARG A 580 7.77 33.26 -13.16
N VAL A 581 6.77 32.63 -12.54
CA VAL A 581 5.95 31.58 -13.17
C VAL A 581 4.80 32.23 -13.95
N ARG A 582 4.73 31.95 -15.26
CA ARG A 582 3.73 32.54 -16.17
C ARG A 582 2.51 31.66 -16.41
N THR A 583 2.60 30.37 -16.10
CA THR A 583 1.52 29.41 -16.31
C THR A 583 1.35 28.54 -15.06
N PHE A 584 0.15 28.59 -14.49
CA PHE A 584 -0.25 27.78 -13.35
C PHE A 584 -1.31 26.77 -13.77
N TRP A 585 -1.15 25.53 -13.30
CA TRP A 585 -2.17 24.50 -13.35
C TRP A 585 -2.70 24.29 -11.94
N ARG A 586 -3.97 24.63 -11.71
CA ARG A 586 -4.66 24.32 -10.47
C ARG A 586 -5.15 22.87 -10.56
N CYS A 587 -4.42 21.97 -9.93
CA CYS A 587 -4.52 20.52 -10.16
C CYS A 587 -5.32 19.76 -9.09
N ALA A 588 -5.59 20.42 -7.96
CA ALA A 588 -6.10 19.83 -6.71
C ALA A 588 -6.67 20.91 -5.80
N ARG A 589 -7.43 20.54 -4.75
CA ARG A 589 -7.89 21.49 -3.72
C ARG A 589 -6.84 21.74 -2.65
N SER A 590 -6.31 20.67 -2.08
CA SER A 590 -5.30 20.66 -1.02
C SER A 590 -3.95 20.13 -1.51
N LEU A 591 -2.88 20.41 -0.78
CA LEU A 591 -1.52 19.93 -1.13
C LEU A 591 -1.44 18.39 -1.17
N TYR A 592 -2.25 17.69 -0.38
CA TYR A 592 -2.28 16.22 -0.32
C TYR A 592 -2.92 15.59 -1.57
N GLU A 593 -3.85 16.29 -2.21
CA GLU A 593 -4.41 15.89 -3.50
C GLU A 593 -3.46 16.10 -4.69
N LYS A 594 -2.39 16.91 -4.53
CA LYS A 594 -1.53 17.43 -5.62
C LYS A 594 -0.67 16.36 -6.30
N ALA A 595 -0.11 15.42 -5.53
CA ALA A 595 0.87 14.46 -6.05
C ALA A 595 0.30 13.54 -7.14
N SER A 596 -0.87 12.95 -6.90
CA SER A 596 -1.49 11.96 -7.80
C SER A 596 -1.80 12.48 -9.24
N PRO A 597 -2.38 13.68 -9.46
CA PRO A 597 -2.51 14.25 -10.82
C PRO A 597 -1.15 14.66 -11.43
N VAL A 598 -0.22 15.23 -10.65
CA VAL A 598 1.13 15.62 -11.14
C VAL A 598 1.90 14.42 -11.66
N VAL A 599 1.99 13.35 -10.87
CA VAL A 599 2.75 12.14 -11.24
C VAL A 599 2.13 11.46 -12.48
N ARG A 600 0.79 11.44 -12.59
CA ARG A 600 0.10 10.91 -13.79
C ARG A 600 0.47 11.70 -15.04
N LEU A 601 0.50 13.04 -14.98
CA LEU A 601 0.99 13.88 -16.09
C LEU A 601 2.45 13.53 -16.44
N VAL A 602 3.33 13.36 -15.46
CA VAL A 602 4.74 13.03 -15.70
C VAL A 602 4.90 11.66 -16.36
N ARG A 603 4.19 10.64 -15.87
CA ARG A 603 4.18 9.29 -16.46
C ARG A 603 3.67 9.31 -17.90
N ASP A 604 2.53 9.94 -18.13
CA ASP A 604 1.84 9.90 -19.44
C ASP A 604 2.53 10.80 -20.48
N ALA A 605 3.34 11.76 -20.03
CA ALA A 605 4.27 12.54 -20.85
C ALA A 605 5.63 11.86 -21.10
N HIS A 606 5.87 10.67 -20.53
CA HIS A 606 7.19 10.04 -20.42
C HIS A 606 8.28 10.94 -19.82
N GLY A 607 7.92 11.92 -18.99
CA GLY A 607 8.84 12.86 -18.34
C GLY A 607 9.73 12.23 -17.27
N LEU A 608 10.63 13.04 -16.70
CA LEU A 608 11.51 12.67 -15.60
C LEU A 608 11.19 13.48 -14.34
N GLY A 609 10.98 12.81 -13.21
CA GLY A 609 11.02 13.43 -11.88
C GLY A 609 12.46 13.62 -11.38
N LEU A 610 12.76 14.77 -10.80
CA LEU A 610 14.04 15.12 -10.18
C LEU A 610 13.77 15.55 -8.74
N PHE A 611 14.13 14.67 -7.79
CA PHE A 611 13.91 14.86 -6.36
C PHE A 611 15.18 15.40 -5.69
N LEU A 612 15.05 16.53 -5.00
CA LEU A 612 16.16 17.36 -4.52
C LEU A 612 16.09 17.56 -3.01
N GLY A 613 16.49 16.52 -2.27
CA GLY A 613 16.38 16.49 -0.81
C GLY A 613 14.94 16.64 -0.32
N GLY A 614 14.79 17.20 0.87
CA GLY A 614 13.52 17.78 1.31
C GLY A 614 12.66 16.93 2.24
N GLY A 615 11.49 17.50 2.55
CA GLY A 615 10.59 17.01 3.58
C GLY A 615 9.62 15.91 3.11
N LEU A 616 8.66 15.62 3.97
CA LEU A 616 7.80 14.45 3.89
C LEU A 616 6.89 14.47 2.65
N ILE A 617 6.39 15.66 2.25
CA ILE A 617 5.64 15.87 0.99
C ILE A 617 6.46 15.42 -0.24
N VAL A 618 7.78 15.60 -0.23
CA VAL A 618 8.66 15.19 -1.34
C VAL A 618 8.85 13.66 -1.34
N ALA A 619 8.81 13.02 -0.17
CA ALA A 619 8.80 11.58 -0.04
C ALA A 619 7.46 10.98 -0.53
N ASP A 620 6.32 11.60 -0.19
CA ASP A 620 5.00 11.22 -0.71
C ASP A 620 4.95 11.34 -2.25
N GLU A 621 5.52 12.41 -2.81
CA GLU A 621 5.62 12.62 -4.26
C GLU A 621 6.55 11.61 -4.95
N GLN A 622 7.70 11.31 -4.37
CA GLN A 622 8.60 10.24 -4.85
C GLN A 622 7.92 8.87 -4.77
N GLN A 623 7.20 8.59 -3.71
CA GLN A 623 6.54 7.32 -3.52
C GLN A 623 5.36 7.15 -4.49
N ALA A 624 4.57 8.21 -4.72
CA ALA A 624 3.57 8.22 -5.79
C ALA A 624 4.21 7.96 -7.17
N ALA A 625 5.41 8.48 -7.43
CA ALA A 625 6.17 8.20 -8.65
C ALA A 625 6.57 6.72 -8.78
N LEU A 626 7.04 6.08 -7.71
CA LEU A 626 7.31 4.64 -7.66
C LEU A 626 6.04 3.83 -7.97
N ASN A 627 4.94 4.09 -7.26
CA ASN A 627 3.68 3.31 -7.36
C ASN A 627 3.16 3.21 -8.80
N VAL A 628 3.15 4.31 -9.54
CA VAL A 628 2.66 4.35 -10.94
C VAL A 628 3.78 4.12 -11.98
N ARG A 629 4.98 3.74 -11.51
CA ARG A 629 6.19 3.46 -12.30
C ARG A 629 6.62 4.64 -13.21
N ALA A 630 6.55 5.86 -12.68
CA ALA A 630 7.04 7.08 -13.34
C ALA A 630 8.58 7.20 -13.21
N ARG A 631 9.25 7.58 -14.31
CA ARG A 631 10.71 7.77 -14.34
C ARG A 631 11.11 8.89 -13.38
N HIS A 632 12.04 8.65 -12.47
CA HIS A 632 12.58 9.69 -11.59
C HIS A 632 14.05 9.45 -11.20
N VAL A 633 14.71 10.44 -10.59
CA VAL A 633 16.07 10.39 -10.05
C VAL A 633 16.20 11.28 -8.82
N LEU A 634 17.18 11.00 -7.95
CA LEU A 634 17.55 11.88 -6.83
C LEU A 634 18.96 12.46 -7.03
N LEU A 635 19.14 13.75 -6.78
CA LEU A 635 20.51 14.31 -6.69
C LEU A 635 21.20 13.77 -5.43
N SER A 636 22.40 13.21 -5.59
CA SER A 636 23.21 12.69 -4.49
C SER A 636 23.79 13.83 -3.61
N GLY A 637 24.47 13.48 -2.52
CA GLY A 637 25.06 14.45 -1.58
C GLY A 637 24.08 15.20 -0.67
N LEU A 638 22.79 15.26 -1.01
CA LEU A 638 21.76 15.98 -0.24
C LEU A 638 21.23 15.20 0.99
N ARG A 639 20.34 15.86 1.75
CA ARG A 639 19.65 15.34 2.95
C ARG A 639 18.13 15.56 2.90
N GLY A 640 17.42 14.88 3.80
CA GLY A 640 15.99 15.06 4.04
C GLY A 640 15.21 13.75 3.94
N ALA A 641 13.99 13.74 4.47
CA ALA A 641 13.14 12.56 4.55
C ALA A 641 12.97 11.83 3.21
N ALA A 642 12.87 12.55 2.09
CA ALA A 642 12.82 11.95 0.75
C ALA A 642 14.12 11.21 0.39
N VAL A 643 15.28 11.80 0.67
CA VAL A 643 16.58 11.15 0.44
C VAL A 643 16.79 9.95 1.37
N ASP A 644 16.33 10.01 2.62
CA ASP A 644 16.50 8.90 3.56
C ASP A 644 15.51 7.75 3.28
N ALA A 645 14.28 8.05 2.84
CA ALA A 645 13.36 7.06 2.27
C ALA A 645 13.91 6.45 0.97
N ALA A 646 14.53 7.26 0.10
CA ALA A 646 15.22 6.78 -1.09
C ALA A 646 16.44 5.89 -0.77
N ARG A 647 17.24 6.22 0.25
CA ARG A 647 18.34 5.36 0.73
C ARG A 647 17.85 4.03 1.29
N ALA A 648 16.62 3.97 1.81
CA ALA A 648 15.96 2.75 2.25
C ALA A 648 15.28 1.96 1.11
N SER A 649 15.19 2.52 -0.10
CA SER A 649 14.56 1.90 -1.27
C SER A 649 15.60 1.48 -2.31
N GLN A 650 15.60 0.20 -2.69
CA GLN A 650 16.52 -0.28 -3.75
C GLN A 650 16.16 0.23 -5.15
N HIS A 651 14.97 0.81 -5.33
CA HIS A 651 14.50 1.42 -6.57
C HIS A 651 14.76 2.95 -6.61
N ALA A 652 15.80 3.45 -5.93
CA ALA A 652 16.22 4.85 -5.96
C ALA A 652 17.48 5.08 -6.81
N ARG A 653 17.34 5.78 -7.95
CA ARG A 653 18.46 6.13 -8.83
C ARG A 653 19.05 7.48 -8.43
N PHE A 654 20.09 7.43 -7.62
CA PHE A 654 20.94 8.59 -7.37
C PHE A 654 21.72 9.00 -8.62
N VAL A 655 21.93 10.30 -8.79
CA VAL A 655 22.70 10.93 -9.86
C VAL A 655 23.55 12.06 -9.28
N ASP A 656 24.80 12.18 -9.74
CA ASP A 656 25.81 13.01 -9.08
C ASP A 656 26.01 14.40 -9.72
N GLY A 657 25.27 14.70 -10.78
CA GLY A 657 25.33 15.99 -11.47
C GLY A 657 24.50 16.07 -12.75
N ALA A 658 24.62 17.21 -13.44
CA ALA A 658 23.74 17.58 -14.54
C ALA A 658 23.83 16.65 -15.75
N ALA A 659 25.03 16.18 -16.10
CA ALA A 659 25.22 15.24 -17.20
C ALA A 659 24.44 13.93 -16.98
N SER A 660 24.45 13.38 -15.76
CA SER A 660 23.67 12.18 -15.40
C SER A 660 22.16 12.43 -15.36
N ILE A 661 21.70 13.63 -14.96
CA ILE A 661 20.28 14.01 -14.98
C ILE A 661 19.79 14.15 -16.43
N LEU A 662 20.54 14.83 -17.30
CA LEU A 662 20.19 15.02 -18.70
C LEU A 662 20.21 13.69 -19.48
N ALA A 663 21.22 12.84 -19.23
CA ALA A 663 21.22 11.49 -19.78
C ALA A 663 20.04 10.64 -19.28
N ALA A 664 19.63 10.80 -18.01
CA ALA A 664 18.45 10.13 -17.46
C ALA A 664 17.12 10.69 -17.99
N LEU A 665 17.10 11.92 -18.51
CA LEU A 665 15.95 12.56 -19.17
C LEU A 665 15.81 12.10 -20.64
N ASP A 666 16.94 12.06 -21.36
CA ASP A 666 16.99 11.62 -22.77
C ASP A 666 16.73 10.12 -22.95
N ASP A 667 16.96 9.31 -21.91
CA ASP A 667 16.86 7.85 -21.97
C ASP A 667 15.43 7.37 -22.33
N PRO A 668 15.18 6.81 -23.53
CA PRO A 668 13.84 6.38 -23.94
C PRO A 668 13.42 5.04 -23.32
N ARG A 669 14.30 4.38 -22.57
CA ARG A 669 14.06 3.05 -22.01
C ARG A 669 13.22 3.10 -20.73
N PRO A 670 12.53 1.99 -20.41
CA PRO A 670 12.16 1.68 -19.03
C PRO A 670 13.36 1.73 -18.08
N TRP A 671 13.07 1.90 -16.80
CA TRP A 671 14.00 2.42 -15.82
C TRP A 671 14.83 1.32 -15.14
N GLY A 672 16.18 1.42 -15.14
CA GLY A 672 17.09 0.63 -14.26
C GLY A 672 18.19 -0.23 -14.91
N GLN A 673 19.32 0.35 -15.36
CA GLN A 673 20.49 -0.39 -15.94
C GLN A 673 21.87 0.12 -15.43
N LEU A 674 22.98 -0.49 -15.90
CA LEU A 674 24.36 -0.48 -15.32
C LEU A 674 25.02 0.87 -15.01
N ARG A 675 26.03 0.82 -14.11
CA ARG A 675 26.63 1.97 -13.40
C ARG A 675 27.92 2.51 -14.07
N TYR A 676 28.98 1.72 -14.18
CA TYR A 676 30.34 2.20 -14.51
C TYR A 676 30.82 1.85 -15.94
N LEU A 677 31.89 2.51 -16.39
CA LEU A 677 32.68 2.12 -17.57
C LEU A 677 33.64 0.98 -17.21
N GLY A 678 33.84 0.04 -18.12
CA GLY A 678 34.65 -1.17 -17.90
C GLY A 678 33.93 -2.22 -17.02
N PRO A 679 34.67 -2.99 -16.21
CA PRO A 679 34.07 -4.01 -15.34
C PRO A 679 33.23 -3.38 -14.23
N ASN A 680 32.00 -3.87 -14.09
CA ASN A 680 31.12 -3.61 -12.96
C ASN A 680 31.17 -4.86 -12.07
N ASP A 681 31.86 -4.76 -10.93
CA ASP A 681 32.06 -5.88 -10.00
C ASP A 681 30.78 -6.28 -9.27
N ALA A 682 30.47 -7.58 -9.30
CA ALA A 682 29.37 -8.21 -8.59
C ALA A 682 29.87 -9.47 -7.86
N ALA A 683 29.15 -9.90 -6.84
CA ALA A 683 29.45 -11.10 -6.08
C ALA A 683 28.23 -12.02 -6.01
N ASP A 684 28.41 -13.30 -6.33
CA ASP A 684 27.34 -14.31 -6.45
C ASP A 684 27.58 -15.48 -5.47
N VAL A 685 26.53 -15.99 -4.83
CA VAL A 685 26.61 -17.04 -3.80
C VAL A 685 25.84 -18.30 -4.19
N VAL A 686 26.52 -19.44 -4.20
CA VAL A 686 25.90 -20.77 -4.26
C VAL A 686 25.79 -21.34 -2.84
N LEU A 687 24.67 -21.06 -2.16
CA LEU A 687 24.39 -21.63 -0.83
C LEU A 687 23.58 -22.93 -0.99
N ILE A 688 24.12 -24.04 -0.48
CA ILE A 688 23.50 -25.36 -0.52
C ILE A 688 23.19 -25.85 0.91
N ARG A 689 22.10 -26.58 1.06
CA ARG A 689 21.79 -27.40 2.24
C ARG A 689 21.40 -28.83 1.85
N ARG A 690 21.23 -29.70 2.85
CA ARG A 690 20.51 -30.97 2.68
C ARG A 690 19.01 -30.70 2.68
N GLY A 691 18.28 -31.25 1.72
CA GLY A 691 16.82 -31.22 1.68
C GLY A 691 16.19 -32.47 2.28
N ALA A 692 14.86 -32.43 2.45
CA ALA A 692 14.11 -33.63 2.79
C ALA A 692 14.20 -34.68 1.66
N LEU A 693 14.41 -35.95 2.02
CA LEU A 693 14.61 -37.10 1.10
C LEU A 693 16.00 -37.18 0.42
N ASP A 694 17.05 -36.73 1.10
CA ASP A 694 18.47 -36.86 0.70
C ASP A 694 18.86 -36.19 -0.65
N ASP A 695 18.03 -35.28 -1.17
CA ASP A 695 18.39 -34.39 -2.29
C ASP A 695 19.11 -33.13 -1.76
N ALA A 696 20.01 -32.55 -2.54
CA ALA A 696 20.66 -31.28 -2.19
C ALA A 696 19.76 -30.12 -2.60
N GLU A 697 19.64 -29.09 -1.76
CA GLU A 697 18.82 -27.90 -2.06
C GLU A 697 19.68 -26.64 -2.16
N LEU A 698 19.50 -25.90 -3.26
CA LEU A 698 20.16 -24.65 -3.58
C LEU A 698 19.23 -23.47 -3.25
N LEU A 699 19.75 -22.49 -2.50
CA LEU A 699 19.07 -21.20 -2.34
C LEU A 699 19.17 -20.39 -3.63
N LEU A 700 18.04 -19.92 -4.13
CA LEU A 700 17.93 -19.01 -5.26
C LEU A 700 17.11 -17.77 -4.88
N ILE A 701 17.43 -16.65 -5.52
CA ILE A 701 16.53 -15.50 -5.60
C ILE A 701 15.69 -15.57 -6.88
N GLN A 702 14.55 -14.88 -6.89
CA GLN A 702 13.89 -14.43 -8.11
C GLN A 702 14.21 -12.95 -8.32
N ARG A 703 14.77 -12.57 -9.48
CA ARG A 703 14.96 -11.16 -9.83
C ARG A 703 13.62 -10.46 -10.08
N HIS A 704 13.42 -9.24 -9.56
CA HIS A 704 12.18 -8.47 -9.79
C HIS A 704 11.84 -8.31 -11.28
N ASP A 705 10.55 -8.17 -11.57
CA ASP A 705 10.02 -7.93 -12.93
C ASP A 705 10.45 -6.57 -13.53
N ASP A 706 10.87 -5.60 -12.71
CA ASP A 706 11.43 -4.32 -13.15
C ASP A 706 12.96 -4.34 -13.30
N SER A 707 13.63 -5.44 -12.95
CA SER A 707 15.07 -5.60 -13.19
C SER A 707 15.39 -5.36 -14.66
N GLY A 708 16.20 -4.36 -14.99
CA GLY A 708 16.66 -4.10 -16.36
C GLY A 708 17.58 -5.19 -16.96
N ALA A 709 17.64 -6.36 -16.34
CA ALA A 709 18.34 -7.56 -16.77
C ALA A 709 17.73 -8.83 -16.13
N ALA A 710 17.39 -9.81 -16.97
CA ALA A 710 16.84 -11.10 -16.54
C ALA A 710 15.64 -11.00 -15.57
N ALA A 711 14.79 -10.00 -15.76
CA ALA A 711 13.53 -9.79 -15.03
C ALA A 711 12.70 -11.08 -14.89
N GLY A 712 12.15 -11.30 -13.69
CA GLY A 712 11.32 -12.47 -13.38
C GLY A 712 12.05 -13.81 -13.42
N ARG A 713 13.37 -13.85 -13.65
CA ARG A 713 14.15 -15.09 -13.69
C ARG A 713 14.79 -15.40 -12.34
N MET A 714 14.85 -16.69 -12.03
CA MET A 714 15.60 -17.20 -10.89
C MET A 714 17.10 -17.01 -11.11
N SER A 715 17.83 -16.51 -10.12
CA SER A 715 19.30 -16.40 -10.12
C SER A 715 19.88 -16.85 -8.78
N LEU A 716 21.20 -16.89 -8.71
CA LEU A 716 21.88 -16.96 -7.41
C LEU A 716 21.62 -15.65 -6.66
N PRO A 717 21.59 -15.66 -5.31
CA PRO A 717 21.78 -14.45 -4.53
C PRO A 717 23.10 -13.78 -4.94
N GLY A 718 23.05 -12.51 -5.33
CA GLY A 718 24.22 -11.78 -5.81
C GLY A 718 23.94 -10.41 -6.43
N GLY A 719 24.76 -9.44 -6.04
CA GLY A 719 24.63 -8.02 -6.41
C GLY A 719 25.97 -7.30 -6.50
N PHE A 720 25.94 -5.99 -6.72
CA PHE A 720 27.12 -5.18 -7.05
C PHE A 720 27.97 -4.80 -5.83
N VAL A 721 29.28 -5.01 -5.93
CA VAL A 721 30.27 -4.65 -4.90
C VAL A 721 30.28 -3.14 -4.69
N ARG A 722 30.16 -2.69 -3.44
CA ARG A 722 30.14 -1.26 -3.07
C ARG A 722 31.56 -0.66 -3.07
N PRO A 723 31.73 0.65 -3.28
CA PRO A 723 33.05 1.29 -3.21
C PRO A 723 33.74 1.05 -1.86
N GLY A 724 34.91 0.39 -1.87
CA GLY A 724 35.67 0.02 -0.67
C GLY A 724 35.28 -1.32 -0.03
N GLU A 725 34.28 -2.03 -0.56
CA GLU A 725 33.86 -3.37 -0.14
C GLU A 725 34.71 -4.45 -0.85
N SER A 726 35.01 -5.57 -0.18
CA SER A 726 35.61 -6.73 -0.87
C SER A 726 34.51 -7.60 -1.50
N PRO A 727 34.80 -8.36 -2.59
CA PRO A 727 33.79 -9.25 -3.19
C PRO A 727 33.26 -10.32 -2.22
N ARG A 728 34.01 -10.72 -1.19
CA ARG A 728 33.54 -11.65 -0.15
C ARG A 728 32.59 -10.97 0.83
N ASP A 729 32.88 -9.72 1.22
CA ASP A 729 31.98 -8.95 2.10
C ASP A 729 30.68 -8.61 1.37
N ALA A 730 30.77 -8.27 0.08
CA ALA A 730 29.63 -8.14 -0.82
C ALA A 730 28.82 -9.44 -0.87
N ALA A 731 29.45 -10.60 -1.09
CA ALA A 731 28.75 -11.90 -1.11
C ALA A 731 27.95 -12.18 0.17
N VAL A 732 28.53 -11.96 1.36
CA VAL A 732 27.80 -12.10 2.65
C VAL A 732 26.70 -11.05 2.78
N ARG A 733 26.94 -9.82 2.32
CA ARG A 733 25.98 -8.73 2.38
C ARG A 733 24.77 -8.98 1.48
N GLU A 734 24.98 -9.28 0.20
CA GLU A 734 23.90 -9.52 -0.77
C GLU A 734 23.09 -10.75 -0.35
N LEU A 735 23.72 -11.85 0.06
CA LEU A 735 23.01 -13.01 0.62
C LEU A 735 22.08 -12.59 1.77
N ARG A 736 22.55 -11.74 2.69
CA ARG A 736 21.75 -11.25 3.82
C ARG A 736 20.67 -10.24 3.41
N GLU A 737 20.94 -9.37 2.44
CA GLU A 737 20.04 -8.32 1.97
C GLU A 737 18.97 -8.86 1.01
N GLU A 738 19.24 -9.97 0.31
CA GLU A 738 18.34 -10.62 -0.66
C GLU A 738 17.63 -11.88 -0.16
N THR A 739 18.11 -12.52 0.90
CA THR A 739 17.54 -13.78 1.40
C THR A 739 17.37 -13.83 2.93
N GLY A 740 17.86 -12.82 3.65
CA GLY A 740 17.90 -12.80 5.11
C GLY A 740 18.97 -13.69 5.77
N PHE A 741 19.60 -14.62 5.03
CA PHE A 741 20.61 -15.53 5.56
C PHE A 741 21.84 -14.81 6.12
N ARG A 742 22.45 -15.40 7.14
CA ARG A 742 23.67 -14.90 7.78
C ARG A 742 24.66 -16.02 7.91
N ILE A 743 25.80 -15.89 7.24
CA ILE A 743 26.94 -16.78 7.36
C ILE A 743 28.21 -15.97 7.67
N PRO A 744 29.19 -16.54 8.37
CA PRO A 744 30.50 -15.91 8.51
C PRO A 744 31.21 -15.77 7.15
N PRO A 745 31.95 -14.68 6.86
CA PRO A 745 32.73 -14.53 5.63
C PRO A 745 33.75 -15.66 5.38
N GLU A 746 34.28 -16.26 6.44
CA GLU A 746 35.17 -17.42 6.40
C GLU A 746 34.49 -18.71 5.91
N SER A 747 33.16 -18.82 6.00
CA SER A 747 32.40 -19.96 5.46
C SER A 747 32.22 -19.92 3.94
N LEU A 748 32.53 -18.79 3.28
CA LEU A 748 32.44 -18.66 1.81
C LEU A 748 33.72 -19.15 1.12
N VAL A 749 33.63 -20.33 0.48
CA VAL A 749 34.67 -20.90 -0.37
C VAL A 749 34.65 -20.20 -1.74
N PRO A 750 35.78 -19.62 -2.23
CA PRO A 750 35.83 -19.05 -3.58
C PRO A 750 35.73 -20.14 -4.65
N VAL A 751 34.91 -19.93 -5.67
CA VAL A 751 34.69 -20.87 -6.78
C VAL A 751 35.37 -20.40 -8.06
N THR A 752 35.02 -19.20 -8.55
CA THR A 752 35.53 -18.68 -9.83
C THR A 752 35.35 -17.15 -9.94
N THR A 753 35.98 -16.53 -10.93
CA THR A 753 35.71 -15.13 -11.32
C THR A 753 35.56 -15.06 -12.84
N VAL A 754 34.44 -14.53 -13.31
CA VAL A 754 34.02 -14.55 -14.72
C VAL A 754 33.47 -13.19 -15.15
N ALA A 755 33.80 -12.74 -16.37
CA ALA A 755 33.51 -11.38 -16.80
C ALA A 755 33.23 -11.25 -18.30
N GLY A 756 32.19 -10.47 -18.64
CA GLY A 756 31.87 -10.08 -20.01
C GLY A 756 31.57 -11.22 -20.98
N GLY A 757 31.78 -10.96 -22.27
CA GLY A 757 31.52 -11.92 -23.35
C GLY A 757 30.03 -12.11 -23.70
N GLY A 758 29.14 -11.26 -23.17
CA GLY A 758 27.69 -11.40 -23.39
C GLY A 758 27.04 -12.43 -22.46
N ARG A 759 27.70 -12.81 -21.37
CA ARG A 759 27.12 -13.65 -20.31
C ARG A 759 25.97 -12.95 -19.59
N ASP A 760 26.02 -11.62 -19.53
CA ASP A 760 24.98 -10.77 -18.99
C ASP A 760 24.35 -9.93 -20.13
N PRO A 761 23.01 -9.88 -20.30
CA PRO A 761 22.37 -9.03 -21.30
C PRO A 761 22.52 -7.52 -21.04
N ARG A 762 23.15 -7.13 -19.92
CA ARG A 762 23.62 -5.76 -19.64
C ARG A 762 24.97 -5.45 -20.29
N ASP A 763 25.73 -6.46 -20.72
CA ASP A 763 27.06 -6.28 -21.29
C ASP A 763 27.02 -5.45 -22.59
N THR A 764 28.03 -4.60 -22.76
CA THR A 764 28.29 -3.77 -23.92
C THR A 764 29.79 -3.76 -24.21
N ALA A 765 30.20 -3.24 -25.38
CA ALA A 765 31.63 -3.15 -25.73
C ALA A 765 32.47 -2.28 -24.75
N GLU A 766 31.82 -1.38 -23.98
CA GLU A 766 32.47 -0.42 -23.08
C GLU A 766 32.20 -0.70 -21.59
N ARG A 767 31.25 -1.59 -21.26
CA ARG A 767 30.76 -1.85 -19.89
C ARG A 767 30.29 -3.30 -19.78
N TRP A 768 30.75 -4.04 -18.78
CA TRP A 768 30.35 -5.44 -18.60
C TRP A 768 30.32 -5.84 -17.13
N VAL A 769 29.62 -6.91 -16.79
CA VAL A 769 29.58 -7.46 -15.42
C VAL A 769 30.75 -8.41 -15.18
N ARG A 770 31.39 -8.31 -14.00
CA ARG A 770 32.38 -9.26 -13.49
C ARG A 770 31.86 -9.89 -12.19
N SER A 771 31.47 -11.15 -12.26
CA SER A 771 31.02 -11.93 -11.09
C SER A 771 32.20 -12.56 -10.37
N HIS A 772 32.25 -12.40 -9.05
CA HIS A 772 33.06 -13.21 -8.14
C HIS A 772 32.16 -14.22 -7.44
N VAL A 773 32.35 -15.50 -7.74
CA VAL A 773 31.45 -16.57 -7.29
C VAL A 773 32.01 -17.26 -6.05
N PHE A 774 31.18 -17.39 -5.02
CA PHE A 774 31.47 -18.13 -3.80
C PHE A 774 30.44 -19.23 -3.58
N ALA A 775 30.79 -20.23 -2.76
CA ALA A 775 29.90 -21.30 -2.35
C ALA A 775 30.00 -21.58 -0.85
N ALA A 776 28.92 -22.09 -0.27
CA ALA A 776 28.87 -22.59 1.10
C ALA A 776 27.86 -23.73 1.23
N LEU A 777 28.13 -24.64 2.17
CA LEU A 777 27.23 -25.70 2.60
C LEU A 777 26.77 -25.38 4.03
N VAL A 778 25.48 -25.54 4.32
CA VAL A 778 24.89 -25.41 5.67
C VAL A 778 24.05 -26.64 6.03
N ASP A 779 24.10 -27.05 7.29
CA ASP A 779 23.23 -28.11 7.83
C ASP A 779 21.95 -27.48 8.45
N ASP A 780 20.88 -28.27 8.61
CA ASP A 780 19.55 -27.74 9.02
C ASP A 780 19.55 -27.05 10.40
N GLU A 781 20.48 -27.39 11.30
CA GLU A 781 20.61 -26.74 12.62
C GLU A 781 21.27 -25.35 12.55
N ASP A 782 21.97 -25.00 11.46
CA ASP A 782 22.53 -23.66 11.20
C ASP A 782 21.47 -22.67 10.62
N THR A 783 20.18 -22.97 10.82
CA THR A 783 19.07 -22.12 10.35
C THR A 783 19.02 -20.75 11.05
N PRO A 784 18.38 -19.74 10.43
CA PRO A 784 18.18 -18.44 11.08
C PRO A 784 17.46 -18.59 12.43
N PRO A 785 17.82 -17.80 13.46
CA PRO A 785 17.36 -18.03 14.84
C PRO A 785 15.83 -17.93 14.97
N GLN A 786 15.21 -19.11 15.06
CA GLN A 786 13.80 -19.39 15.37
C GLN A 786 12.73 -18.65 14.54
N GLY A 787 12.11 -19.38 13.61
CA GLY A 787 10.76 -19.08 13.12
C GLY A 787 10.57 -18.89 11.62
N THR A 788 11.59 -19.08 10.78
CA THR A 788 11.38 -19.16 9.32
C THR A 788 10.83 -20.53 8.93
N SER A 789 9.74 -20.57 8.16
CA SER A 789 9.27 -21.81 7.54
C SER A 789 10.34 -22.36 6.60
N SER A 790 10.54 -23.68 6.58
CA SER A 790 11.79 -24.28 6.09
C SER A 790 12.14 -23.96 4.62
N ASN A 791 11.18 -23.59 3.77
CA ASN A 791 11.38 -23.53 2.32
C ASN A 791 11.26 -22.11 1.72
N LEU A 792 10.91 -21.10 2.52
CA LEU A 792 10.82 -19.70 2.09
C LEU A 792 11.63 -18.80 3.03
N VAL A 793 12.66 -18.16 2.49
CA VAL A 793 13.51 -17.19 3.22
C VAL A 793 13.74 -16.01 2.28
N LEU A 794 13.64 -14.78 2.79
CA LEU A 794 12.88 -13.76 2.07
C LEU A 794 13.69 -12.91 1.09
N GLY A 795 13.07 -12.66 -0.07
CA GLY A 795 13.53 -11.68 -1.06
C GLY A 795 13.72 -10.28 -0.47
N GLY A 796 14.81 -9.63 -0.87
CA GLY A 796 15.12 -8.22 -0.64
C GLY A 796 16.15 -7.75 -1.66
N SER A 797 16.67 -6.52 -1.55
CA SER A 797 17.46 -5.91 -2.64
C SER A 797 16.69 -5.96 -3.98
N ASP A 798 17.30 -6.39 -5.09
CA ASP A 798 16.60 -6.64 -6.35
C ASP A 798 15.96 -8.05 -6.50
N ALA A 799 15.75 -8.77 -5.39
CA ALA A 799 15.01 -10.03 -5.32
C ALA A 799 13.53 -9.87 -4.91
N ALA A 800 12.62 -10.33 -5.77
CA ALA A 800 11.17 -10.44 -5.51
C ALA A 800 10.82 -11.54 -4.49
N ALA A 801 11.62 -12.59 -4.48
CA ALA A 801 11.50 -13.73 -3.58
C ALA A 801 12.87 -14.40 -3.43
N ALA A 802 13.04 -15.20 -2.39
CA ALA A 802 14.08 -16.21 -2.33
C ALA A 802 13.53 -17.51 -1.73
N LEU A 803 14.09 -18.64 -2.17
CA LEU A 803 13.59 -19.97 -1.86
C LEU A 803 14.66 -21.03 -2.10
N PHE A 804 14.60 -22.12 -1.32
CA PHE A 804 15.36 -23.32 -1.61
C PHE A 804 14.67 -24.13 -2.72
N VAL A 805 15.47 -24.66 -3.65
CA VAL A 805 15.01 -25.61 -4.67
C VAL A 805 15.97 -26.79 -4.75
N SER A 806 15.44 -27.98 -5.06
CA SER A 806 16.26 -29.15 -5.41
C SER A 806 17.30 -28.79 -6.49
N VAL A 807 18.58 -29.09 -6.22
CA VAL A 807 19.70 -28.88 -7.15
C VAL A 807 19.47 -29.62 -8.47
N ILE A 808 18.90 -30.82 -8.39
CA ILE A 808 18.60 -31.70 -9.54
C ILE A 808 17.43 -31.14 -10.36
N ARG A 809 16.42 -30.55 -9.71
CA ARG A 809 15.17 -30.09 -10.34
C ARG A 809 15.09 -28.57 -10.53
N ARG A 810 16.21 -27.86 -10.34
CA ARG A 810 16.27 -26.39 -10.37
C ARG A 810 15.81 -25.82 -11.73
N PRO A 811 15.19 -24.62 -11.74
CA PRO A 811 14.90 -23.92 -12.98
C PRO A 811 16.19 -23.49 -13.70
N ARG A 812 16.14 -23.35 -15.03
CA ARG A 812 17.25 -22.73 -15.79
C ARG A 812 17.44 -21.29 -15.34
N LEU A 813 18.62 -20.98 -14.82
CA LEU A 813 18.95 -19.76 -14.11
C LEU A 813 19.25 -18.58 -15.03
N ALA A 814 19.17 -17.37 -14.48
CA ALA A 814 19.58 -16.12 -15.12
C ALA A 814 21.05 -16.19 -15.59
N PHE A 815 21.37 -15.34 -16.57
CA PHE A 815 22.74 -15.19 -17.09
C PHE A 815 23.34 -16.56 -17.49
N ASP A 816 24.50 -16.92 -16.96
CA ASP A 816 25.18 -18.20 -17.10
C ASP A 816 25.18 -19.06 -15.80
N HIS A 817 24.32 -18.72 -14.82
CA HIS A 817 24.46 -19.21 -13.43
C HIS A 817 24.38 -20.73 -13.27
N ASP A 818 23.74 -21.46 -14.19
CA ASP A 818 23.77 -22.93 -14.21
C ASP A 818 25.19 -23.50 -14.33
N GLY A 819 26.08 -22.82 -15.07
CA GLY A 819 27.49 -23.18 -15.17
C GLY A 819 28.29 -22.83 -13.90
N LEU A 820 27.83 -21.82 -13.14
CA LEU A 820 28.45 -21.41 -11.88
C LEU A 820 28.09 -22.39 -10.74
N VAL A 821 26.81 -22.79 -10.67
CA VAL A 821 26.32 -23.86 -9.78
C VAL A 821 27.07 -25.17 -10.05
N THR A 822 27.27 -25.53 -11.32
CA THR A 822 27.99 -26.75 -11.69
C THR A 822 29.46 -26.73 -11.26
N GLN A 823 30.13 -25.58 -11.30
CA GLN A 823 31.48 -25.41 -10.74
C GLN A 823 31.49 -25.46 -9.21
N ALA A 824 30.51 -24.84 -8.55
CA ALA A 824 30.40 -24.82 -7.10
C ALA A 824 30.15 -26.22 -6.49
N LEU A 825 29.29 -27.03 -7.11
CA LEU A 825 29.06 -28.43 -6.73
C LEU A 825 30.37 -29.24 -6.76
N ALA A 826 31.14 -29.13 -7.83
CA ALA A 826 32.45 -29.79 -7.95
C ALA A 826 33.48 -29.31 -6.91
N VAL A 827 33.40 -28.05 -6.46
CA VAL A 827 34.23 -27.51 -5.36
C VAL A 827 33.76 -28.02 -3.99
N LEU A 828 32.44 -28.15 -3.78
CA LEU A 828 31.85 -28.69 -2.55
C LEU A 828 31.87 -30.24 -2.48
N SER A 829 32.28 -30.92 -3.55
CA SER A 829 32.27 -32.39 -3.69
C SER A 829 30.88 -33.02 -3.59
N LEU A 830 29.90 -32.39 -4.25
CA LEU A 830 28.49 -32.82 -4.37
C LEU A 830 28.10 -33.11 -5.83
#